data_AF-A0A5J5UD10-F1
#
_entry.id   AF-A0A5J5UD10-F1
#
_cell.length_a   1.000
_cell.length_b   1.000
_cell.length_c   1.000
_cell.angle_alpha   90.00
_cell.angle_beta   90.00
_cell.angle_gamma   90.00
#
_symmetry.space_group_name_H-M   'P 1'
#
loop_
_entity.id
_entity.type
_entity.pdbx_description
1 polymer ?
#
loop_
_entity_poly.entity_id
_entity_poly.type
_entity_poly.pdbx_seq_one_letter_code
_entity_poly.pdbx_strand_id
1 'polypeptide(L)'
;MPSATVNKPRPSELLSRLTSAEPEVKVRALREVKNQIIGNRTKKLSFLKLGAVPAVAGILADSIDDVTDNNNCNNDSNNAINILVQSAAALGSFACGFDAGVQAVLDAGAFPNLLRLLANPNEKVVDAVARALRMIYQSKLAPKYDFLQQKNMEFLISLLNSEKENVSGLGASIITRSCETNLEQKALFDAGILRKLNSLLEGGSLSQRDASLESLATIFRNNPEVISKFAGPEIGRPLSSIIDLAKDRYPRTRLLACMCLIVIRNASPHFLQDIGIKTKLIHILLELLDDPGQVGDEAPFAFSSLIAQKEDLQKLALEANAIDKLHHHIKKGSLHPRRYEGILLALDDMCSKLESCRSKFLSLQVLNLLADALTDYNAGVRAAACICLKSVTRSIKNLSAGYFMNETIVIPLVQLFLDPSTSVQVAALGATSNIVVDFTTRKSIFVQCGGMKQLVQLAKSMESSVRSNALWALKNFVFQADNRLKEGVFSELTASLLSSLIRDPEPSVQEQALALVRNLVDGCINLIEFVFAEDGLILGAIGRQLQCASKAEIGIQGMYALCNVASGNEFHKEAVMQLLFTQMGDKNQSFVIKFLQSNDSRLCTATVWTIVNLTCPSSPGAPGRLEKLRNAGIVSQIKNMVNDPCVDVKLRVRTVLGQSMAFGDN
;
A
#
# COMPACT_ATOMS: atom_id res chain seq x y z
N MET A 1 22.87 -31.87 -47.08
CA MET A 1 22.39 -30.55 -47.55
C MET A 1 22.05 -29.70 -46.34
N PRO A 2 22.71 -28.56 -46.11
CA PRO A 2 22.34 -27.65 -45.03
C PRO A 2 21.09 -26.85 -45.45
N SER A 3 20.09 -26.84 -44.56
CA SER A 3 18.86 -26.05 -44.68
C SER A 3 19.18 -24.56 -44.81
N ALA A 4 18.68 -23.92 -45.87
CA ALA A 4 18.82 -22.50 -46.10
C ALA A 4 18.14 -21.70 -44.99
N THR A 5 18.92 -21.01 -44.17
CA THR A 5 18.45 -19.97 -43.27
C THR A 5 17.90 -18.82 -44.11
N VAL A 6 16.58 -18.70 -44.18
CA VAL A 6 15.91 -17.52 -44.74
C VAL A 6 16.38 -16.30 -43.96
N ASN A 7 17.22 -15.47 -44.59
CA ASN A 7 17.67 -14.18 -44.05
C ASN A 7 16.45 -13.31 -43.77
N LYS A 8 16.07 -13.16 -42.50
CA LYS A 8 15.02 -12.23 -42.09
C LYS A 8 15.51 -10.79 -42.33
N PRO A 9 14.72 -9.94 -42.99
CA PRO A 9 15.12 -8.58 -43.34
C PRO A 9 15.46 -7.77 -42.09
N ARG A 10 16.47 -6.90 -42.20
CA ARG A 10 16.92 -6.05 -41.08
C ARG A 10 15.84 -5.03 -40.71
N PRO A 11 15.75 -4.59 -39.44
CA PRO A 11 14.75 -3.60 -39.01
C PRO A 11 14.71 -2.33 -39.86
N SER A 12 15.88 -1.81 -40.28
CA SER A 12 15.98 -0.63 -41.15
C SER A 12 15.41 -0.85 -42.55
N GLU A 13 15.61 -2.04 -43.11
CA GLU A 13 15.09 -2.44 -44.42
C GLU A 13 13.56 -2.65 -44.39
N LEU A 14 13.01 -3.02 -43.24
CA LEU A 14 11.56 -3.09 -43.06
C LEU A 14 10.93 -1.70 -43.00
N LEU A 15 11.58 -0.72 -42.37
CA LEU A 15 11.07 0.66 -42.37
C LEU A 15 11.02 1.26 -43.77
N SER A 16 12.04 1.03 -44.61
CA SER A 16 12.00 1.52 -46.00
C SER A 16 10.89 0.85 -46.84
N ARG A 17 10.50 -0.38 -46.49
CA ARG A 17 9.36 -1.06 -47.14
C ARG A 17 8.00 -0.56 -46.63
N LEU A 18 7.93 -0.03 -45.41
CA LEU A 18 6.72 0.63 -44.90
C LEU A 18 6.40 1.92 -45.68
N THR A 19 7.42 2.61 -46.19
CA THR A 19 7.28 3.81 -47.03
C THR A 19 7.08 3.52 -48.53
N SER A 20 7.01 2.25 -48.94
CA SER A 20 6.81 1.89 -50.35
C SER A 20 5.48 2.42 -50.88
N ALA A 21 5.39 2.86 -52.13
CA ALA A 21 4.11 3.23 -52.74
C ALA A 21 3.20 2.02 -53.01
N GLU A 22 3.77 0.81 -53.11
CA GLU A 22 3.03 -0.41 -53.42
C GLU A 22 2.27 -0.98 -52.20
N PRO A 23 0.92 -1.11 -52.26
CA PRO A 23 0.12 -1.59 -51.13
C PRO A 23 0.50 -2.98 -50.63
N GLU A 24 0.82 -3.91 -51.54
CA GLU A 24 1.20 -5.29 -51.17
C GLU A 24 2.53 -5.34 -50.40
N VAL A 25 3.48 -4.48 -50.77
CA VAL A 25 4.77 -4.35 -50.09
C VAL A 25 4.56 -3.78 -48.69
N LYS A 26 3.71 -2.75 -48.54
CA LYS A 26 3.33 -2.19 -47.23
C LYS A 26 2.70 -3.25 -46.33
N VAL A 27 1.70 -3.99 -46.81
CA VAL A 27 1.01 -5.06 -46.05
C VAL A 27 1.99 -6.14 -45.59
N ARG A 28 2.90 -6.57 -46.47
CA ARG A 28 3.94 -7.56 -46.13
C ARG A 28 4.90 -7.03 -45.08
N ALA A 29 5.32 -5.76 -45.19
CA ALA A 29 6.20 -5.10 -44.23
C ALA A 29 5.54 -4.99 -42.84
N LEU A 30 4.28 -4.52 -42.77
CA LEU A 30 3.52 -4.41 -41.51
C LEU A 30 3.40 -5.77 -40.80
N ARG A 31 3.08 -6.82 -41.56
CA ARG A 31 2.99 -8.19 -41.04
C ARG A 31 4.33 -8.68 -40.51
N GLU A 32 5.42 -8.41 -41.20
CA GLU A 32 6.76 -8.83 -40.78
C GLU A 32 7.22 -8.08 -39.53
N VAL A 33 7.00 -6.76 -39.45
CA VAL A 33 7.27 -5.95 -38.25
C VAL A 33 6.56 -6.57 -37.05
N LYS A 34 5.24 -6.80 -37.16
CA LYS A 34 4.43 -7.44 -36.13
C LYS A 34 5.03 -8.78 -35.70
N ASN A 35 5.33 -9.67 -36.65
CA ASN A 35 5.87 -11.00 -36.37
C ASN A 35 7.24 -10.97 -35.68
N GLN A 36 8.06 -9.95 -35.93
CA GLN A 36 9.37 -9.82 -35.29
C GLN A 36 9.28 -9.31 -33.86
N ILE A 37 8.24 -8.54 -33.50
CA ILE A 37 8.12 -7.91 -32.17
C ILE A 37 7.24 -8.69 -31.19
N ILE A 38 6.40 -9.63 -31.65
CA ILE A 38 5.55 -10.44 -30.78
C ILE A 38 6.39 -11.13 -29.69
N GLY A 39 6.02 -10.93 -28.43
CA GLY A 39 6.67 -11.53 -27.27
C GLY A 39 8.10 -11.04 -26.98
N ASN A 40 8.68 -10.13 -27.76
CA ASN A 40 10.08 -9.74 -27.64
C ASN A 40 10.26 -8.25 -27.29
N ARG A 41 10.45 -7.96 -26.00
CA ARG A 41 10.62 -6.58 -25.50
C ARG A 41 11.83 -5.86 -26.10
N THR A 42 12.96 -6.54 -26.28
CA THR A 42 14.19 -5.94 -26.84
C THR A 42 13.97 -5.49 -28.29
N LYS A 43 13.31 -6.32 -29.09
CA LYS A 43 12.98 -5.98 -30.47
C LYS A 43 11.94 -4.86 -30.53
N LYS A 44 10.89 -4.89 -29.68
CA LYS A 44 9.95 -3.77 -29.56
C LYS A 44 10.69 -2.46 -29.34
N LEU A 45 11.60 -2.42 -28.36
CA LEU A 45 12.38 -1.22 -28.05
C LEU A 45 13.27 -0.77 -29.22
N SER A 46 13.90 -1.70 -29.94
CA SER A 46 14.71 -1.40 -31.11
C SER A 46 13.88 -0.74 -32.23
N PHE A 47 12.73 -1.33 -32.59
CA PHE A 47 11.82 -0.76 -33.59
C PHE A 47 11.22 0.58 -33.13
N LEU A 48 10.94 0.76 -31.84
CA LEU A 48 10.53 2.06 -31.28
C LEU A 48 11.59 3.13 -31.55
N LYS A 49 12.86 2.84 -31.25
CA LYS A 49 13.97 3.79 -31.47
C LYS A 49 14.18 4.15 -32.93
N LEU A 50 13.79 3.26 -33.84
CA LEU A 50 13.87 3.49 -35.29
C LEU A 50 12.68 4.32 -35.83
N GLY A 51 11.70 4.69 -35.00
CA GLY A 51 10.53 5.44 -35.45
C GLY A 51 9.46 4.59 -36.14
N ALA A 52 9.45 3.27 -35.91
CA ALA A 52 8.48 2.38 -36.53
C ALA A 52 7.03 2.67 -36.11
N VAL A 53 6.79 3.07 -34.85
CA VAL A 53 5.43 3.32 -34.35
C VAL A 53 4.79 4.55 -35.03
N PRO A 54 5.45 5.73 -35.09
CA PRO A 54 4.94 6.85 -35.88
C PRO A 54 4.71 6.50 -37.36
N ALA A 55 5.62 5.74 -37.99
CA ALA A 55 5.45 5.34 -39.40
C ALA A 55 4.20 4.47 -39.61
N VAL A 56 3.97 3.48 -38.74
CA VAL A 56 2.76 2.64 -38.81
C VAL A 56 1.49 3.43 -38.49
N ALA A 57 1.56 4.37 -37.55
CA ALA A 57 0.43 5.25 -37.22
C ALA A 57 0.06 6.18 -38.39
N GLY A 58 1.05 6.72 -39.09
CA GLY A 58 0.85 7.51 -40.31
C GLY A 58 0.18 6.69 -41.41
N ILE A 59 0.69 5.48 -41.68
CA ILE A 59 0.07 4.57 -42.67
C ILE A 59 -1.40 4.25 -42.31
N LEU A 60 -1.68 4.03 -41.02
CA LEU A 60 -3.05 3.83 -40.56
C LEU A 60 -3.91 5.07 -40.88
N ALA A 61 -3.44 6.27 -40.53
CA ALA A 61 -4.17 7.52 -40.74
C ALA A 61 -4.48 7.76 -42.22
N ASP A 62 -3.47 7.66 -43.09
CA ASP A 62 -3.59 7.86 -44.54
C ASP A 62 -4.64 6.90 -45.14
N SER A 63 -4.61 5.63 -44.72
CA SER A 63 -5.54 4.62 -45.24
C SER A 63 -6.97 4.71 -44.69
N ILE A 64 -7.24 5.51 -43.64
CA ILE A 64 -8.62 5.71 -43.18
C ILE A 64 -9.37 6.59 -44.19
N ASP A 65 -8.70 7.63 -44.69
CA ASP A 65 -9.32 8.62 -45.57
C ASP A 65 -9.62 7.99 -46.95
N ASP A 66 -8.77 7.07 -47.42
CA ASP A 66 -8.99 6.28 -48.66
C ASP A 66 -10.24 5.38 -48.64
N VAL A 67 -10.70 4.96 -47.44
CA VAL A 67 -11.85 4.06 -47.28
C VAL A 67 -13.17 4.81 -47.12
N THR A 68 -13.14 6.08 -46.67
CA THR A 68 -14.34 6.92 -46.55
C THR A 68 -14.85 7.48 -47.87
N ASP A 69 -14.01 7.57 -48.91
CA ASP A 69 -14.35 8.23 -50.18
C ASP A 69 -14.81 7.28 -51.32
N ASN A 70 -14.73 5.95 -51.16
CA ASN A 70 -14.98 5.00 -52.27
C ASN A 70 -16.12 4.00 -52.03
N ASN A 71 -17.27 4.28 -52.63
CA ASN A 71 -18.42 3.36 -52.76
C ASN A 71 -18.23 2.27 -53.84
N ASN A 72 -17.01 2.05 -54.36
CA ASN A 72 -16.76 1.07 -55.42
C ASN A 72 -15.87 -0.10 -54.96
N CYS A 73 -16.42 -1.32 -55.09
CA CYS A 73 -15.76 -2.60 -54.83
C CYS A 73 -14.66 -2.90 -55.88
N ASN A 74 -13.49 -2.27 -55.75
CA ASN A 74 -12.28 -2.55 -56.55
C ASN A 74 -11.17 -3.17 -55.69
N ASN A 75 -10.13 -3.74 -56.33
CA ASN A 75 -8.93 -4.30 -55.68
C ASN A 75 -8.25 -3.31 -54.70
N ASP A 76 -8.37 -2.01 -54.92
CA ASP A 76 -7.81 -0.96 -54.05
C ASP A 76 -8.49 -0.92 -52.67
N SER A 77 -9.80 -1.19 -52.59
CA SER A 77 -10.53 -1.27 -51.32
C SER A 77 -10.06 -2.45 -50.46
N ASN A 78 -9.81 -3.61 -51.09
CA ASN A 78 -9.26 -4.79 -50.39
C ASN A 78 -7.84 -4.55 -49.87
N ASN A 79 -7.02 -3.81 -50.62
CA ASN A 79 -5.68 -3.44 -50.20
C ASN A 79 -5.71 -2.46 -49.01
N ALA A 80 -6.57 -1.44 -49.05
CA ALA A 80 -6.76 -0.52 -47.93
C ALA A 80 -7.25 -1.24 -46.67
N ILE A 81 -8.22 -2.14 -46.78
CA ILE A 81 -8.68 -3.00 -45.65
C ILE A 81 -7.52 -3.80 -45.06
N ASN A 82 -6.69 -4.43 -45.91
CA ASN A 82 -5.54 -5.20 -45.44
C ASN A 82 -4.49 -4.33 -44.74
N ILE A 83 -4.25 -3.11 -45.24
CA ILE A 83 -3.35 -2.14 -44.61
C ILE A 83 -3.87 -1.74 -43.23
N LEU A 84 -5.15 -1.38 -43.12
CA LEU A 84 -5.78 -1.03 -41.83
C LEU A 84 -5.67 -2.16 -40.81
N VAL A 85 -5.99 -3.40 -41.23
CA VAL A 85 -5.92 -4.59 -40.37
C VAL A 85 -4.49 -4.85 -39.89
N GLN A 86 -3.49 -4.83 -40.78
CA GLN A 86 -2.11 -5.08 -40.37
C GLN A 86 -1.51 -3.93 -39.56
N SER A 87 -1.88 -2.69 -39.85
CA SER A 87 -1.43 -1.51 -39.09
C SER A 87 -1.96 -1.54 -37.66
N ALA A 88 -3.26 -1.78 -37.48
CA ALA A 88 -3.86 -1.97 -36.16
C ALA A 88 -3.19 -3.13 -35.40
N ALA A 89 -2.98 -4.28 -36.06
CA ALA A 89 -2.34 -5.44 -35.44
C ALA A 89 -0.87 -5.17 -35.03
N ALA A 90 -0.12 -4.40 -35.82
CA ALA A 90 1.24 -4.00 -35.50
C ALA A 90 1.27 -3.02 -34.31
N LEU A 91 0.42 -2.00 -34.29
CA LEU A 91 0.29 -1.05 -33.17
C LEU A 91 -0.10 -1.75 -31.87
N GLY A 92 -1.08 -2.65 -31.92
CA GLY A 92 -1.45 -3.50 -30.77
C GLY A 92 -0.26 -4.34 -30.29
N SER A 93 0.52 -4.92 -31.21
CA SER A 93 1.69 -5.72 -30.86
C SER A 93 2.81 -4.89 -30.21
N PHE A 94 2.98 -3.62 -30.60
CA PHE A 94 3.88 -2.70 -29.90
C PHE A 94 3.39 -2.45 -28.46
N ALA A 95 2.10 -2.19 -28.27
CA ALA A 95 1.48 -1.93 -26.98
C ALA A 95 1.46 -3.13 -26.00
N CYS A 96 1.24 -4.34 -26.51
CA CYS A 96 0.97 -5.53 -25.69
C CYS A 96 2.04 -5.79 -24.60
N GLY A 97 1.64 -5.65 -23.32
CA GLY A 97 2.49 -5.94 -22.15
C GLY A 97 3.78 -5.10 -22.06
N PHE A 98 3.82 -3.92 -22.68
CA PHE A 98 5.00 -3.06 -22.76
C PHE A 98 4.62 -1.57 -22.72
N ASP A 99 4.75 -0.95 -21.54
CA ASP A 99 4.29 0.43 -21.28
C ASP A 99 4.95 1.47 -22.19
N ALA A 100 6.26 1.36 -22.47
CA ALA A 100 6.91 2.26 -23.43
C ALA A 100 6.34 2.13 -24.85
N GLY A 101 5.87 0.93 -25.23
CA GLY A 101 5.14 0.71 -26.48
C GLY A 101 3.77 1.37 -26.48
N VAL A 102 3.04 1.30 -25.37
CA VAL A 102 1.76 2.02 -25.21
C VAL A 102 1.97 3.51 -25.34
N GLN A 103 2.94 4.08 -24.60
CA GLN A 103 3.27 5.49 -24.66
C GLN A 103 3.58 5.94 -26.10
N ALA A 104 4.44 5.20 -26.81
CA ALA A 104 4.78 5.52 -28.20
C ALA A 104 3.57 5.50 -29.16
N VAL A 105 2.62 4.57 -28.95
CA VAL A 105 1.38 4.51 -29.75
C VAL A 105 0.46 5.71 -29.47
N LEU A 106 0.42 6.16 -28.22
CA LEU A 106 -0.34 7.36 -27.82
C LEU A 106 0.31 8.64 -28.38
N ASP A 107 1.62 8.79 -28.23
CA ASP A 107 2.40 9.94 -28.71
C ASP A 107 2.33 10.08 -30.24
N ALA A 108 2.24 8.96 -30.95
CA ALA A 108 2.06 8.93 -32.39
C ALA A 108 0.64 9.31 -32.87
N GLY A 109 -0.29 9.63 -31.96
CA GLY A 109 -1.65 10.02 -32.32
C GLY A 109 -2.51 8.88 -32.89
N ALA A 110 -2.12 7.62 -32.69
CA ALA A 110 -2.82 6.47 -33.27
C ALA A 110 -4.15 6.17 -32.58
N PHE A 111 -4.29 6.49 -31.29
CA PHE A 111 -5.44 6.08 -30.48
C PHE A 111 -6.79 6.65 -30.96
N PRO A 112 -6.95 7.96 -31.25
CA PRO A 112 -8.21 8.50 -31.79
C PRO A 112 -8.59 7.86 -33.14
N ASN A 113 -7.60 7.59 -33.99
CA ASN A 113 -7.81 6.93 -35.28
C ASN A 113 -8.29 5.48 -35.11
N LEU A 114 -7.71 4.74 -34.16
CA LEU A 114 -8.18 3.41 -33.80
C LEU A 114 -9.62 3.45 -33.27
N LEU A 115 -9.97 4.39 -32.39
CA LEU A 115 -11.36 4.52 -31.93
C LEU A 115 -12.34 4.82 -33.07
N ARG A 116 -11.98 5.74 -33.99
CA ARG A 116 -12.79 6.07 -35.18
C ARG A 116 -13.07 4.82 -36.04
N LEU A 117 -12.08 3.95 -36.19
CA LEU A 117 -12.20 2.72 -36.99
C LEU A 117 -13.11 1.65 -36.40
N LEU A 118 -13.58 1.77 -35.15
CA LEU A 118 -14.58 0.85 -34.60
C LEU A 118 -15.95 0.99 -35.27
N ALA A 119 -16.22 2.12 -35.92
CA ALA A 119 -17.43 2.37 -36.71
C ALA A 119 -17.29 1.95 -38.19
N ASN A 120 -16.17 1.30 -38.58
CA ASN A 120 -15.93 0.91 -39.96
C ASN A 120 -16.91 -0.20 -40.41
N PRO A 121 -17.43 -0.17 -41.65
CA PRO A 121 -18.35 -1.20 -42.15
C PRO A 121 -17.69 -2.56 -42.32
N ASN A 122 -16.35 -2.62 -42.47
CA ASN A 122 -15.63 -3.86 -42.63
C ASN A 122 -15.34 -4.53 -41.29
N GLU A 123 -15.92 -5.72 -41.12
CA GLU A 123 -15.82 -6.49 -39.88
C GLU A 123 -14.39 -6.86 -39.47
N LYS A 124 -13.51 -7.12 -40.44
CA LYS A 124 -12.11 -7.50 -40.18
C LYS A 124 -11.31 -6.34 -39.61
N VAL A 125 -11.61 -5.12 -40.08
CA VAL A 125 -10.99 -3.89 -39.57
C VAL A 125 -11.41 -3.68 -38.12
N VAL A 126 -12.72 -3.72 -37.85
CA VAL A 126 -13.26 -3.54 -36.49
C VAL A 126 -12.66 -4.56 -35.50
N ASP A 127 -12.58 -5.83 -35.90
CA ASP A 127 -12.01 -6.88 -35.06
C ASP A 127 -10.50 -6.69 -34.80
N ALA A 128 -9.73 -6.28 -35.82
CA ALA A 128 -8.30 -5.97 -35.68
C ALA A 128 -8.03 -4.78 -34.75
N VAL A 129 -8.83 -3.73 -34.90
CA VAL A 129 -8.77 -2.51 -34.12
C VAL A 129 -9.18 -2.75 -32.68
N ALA A 130 -10.27 -3.49 -32.45
CA ALA A 130 -10.71 -3.83 -31.11
C ALA A 130 -9.65 -4.62 -30.33
N ARG A 131 -8.97 -5.57 -31.01
CA ARG A 131 -7.84 -6.30 -30.42
C ARG A 131 -6.66 -5.38 -30.09
N ALA A 132 -6.33 -4.44 -30.98
CA ALA A 132 -5.25 -3.48 -30.75
C ALA A 132 -5.54 -2.58 -29.54
N LEU A 133 -6.77 -2.07 -29.45
CA LEU A 133 -7.22 -1.26 -28.31
C LEU A 133 -7.24 -2.06 -27.01
N ARG A 134 -7.66 -3.34 -27.02
CA ARG A 134 -7.54 -4.23 -25.85
C ARG A 134 -6.11 -4.33 -25.34
N MET A 135 -5.13 -4.44 -26.24
CA MET A 135 -3.70 -4.49 -25.87
C MET A 135 -3.21 -3.16 -25.26
N ILE A 136 -3.72 -2.02 -25.74
CA ILE A 136 -3.45 -0.70 -25.14
C ILE A 136 -4.04 -0.64 -23.72
N TYR A 137 -5.30 -1.05 -23.56
CA TYR A 137 -6.01 -1.15 -22.28
C TYR A 137 -5.49 -2.25 -21.34
N GLN A 138 -4.34 -2.88 -21.60
CA GLN A 138 -3.63 -3.65 -20.57
C GLN A 138 -2.77 -2.75 -19.68
N SER A 139 -2.36 -1.58 -20.17
CA SER A 139 -1.50 -0.64 -19.46
C SER A 139 -2.31 0.39 -18.67
N LYS A 140 -1.70 0.91 -17.59
CA LYS A 140 -2.22 2.06 -16.83
C LYS A 140 -2.11 3.38 -17.61
N LEU A 141 -1.29 3.42 -18.67
CA LEU A 141 -1.14 4.58 -19.54
C LEU A 141 -2.28 4.74 -20.54
N ALA A 142 -3.18 3.75 -20.65
CA ALA A 142 -4.32 3.83 -21.55
C ALA A 142 -5.21 5.06 -21.22
N PRO A 143 -5.71 5.79 -22.23
CA PRO A 143 -6.59 6.93 -22.01
C PRO A 143 -7.83 6.56 -21.18
N LYS A 144 -8.12 7.38 -20.16
CA LYS A 144 -9.28 7.23 -19.29
C LYS A 144 -10.57 7.45 -20.07
N TYR A 145 -11.55 6.61 -19.78
CA TYR A 145 -12.86 6.66 -20.41
C TYR A 145 -13.89 7.31 -19.47
N ASP A 146 -14.59 8.33 -19.94
CA ASP A 146 -15.62 9.03 -19.17
C ASP A 146 -16.96 8.30 -19.29
N PHE A 147 -17.35 7.62 -18.20
CA PHE A 147 -18.61 6.87 -18.11
C PHE A 147 -19.84 7.75 -17.82
N LEU A 148 -19.66 9.01 -17.45
CA LEU A 148 -20.77 9.88 -17.05
C LEU A 148 -21.44 10.56 -18.25
N GLN A 149 -20.75 10.61 -19.40
CA GLN A 149 -21.33 11.10 -20.64
C GLN A 149 -22.24 10.06 -21.30
N GLN A 150 -23.48 10.47 -21.60
CA GLN A 150 -24.48 9.60 -22.21
C GLN A 150 -24.00 8.95 -23.52
N LYS A 151 -23.41 9.74 -24.44
CA LYS A 151 -22.89 9.22 -25.72
C LYS A 151 -21.80 8.15 -25.53
N ASN A 152 -20.93 8.34 -24.53
CA ASN A 152 -19.88 7.38 -24.21
C ASN A 152 -20.46 6.11 -23.58
N MET A 153 -21.50 6.22 -22.76
CA MET A 153 -22.18 5.06 -22.21
C MET A 153 -22.91 4.27 -23.31
N GLU A 154 -23.60 4.93 -24.24
CA GLU A 154 -24.23 4.30 -25.41
C GLU A 154 -23.20 3.55 -26.28
N PHE A 155 -22.03 4.15 -26.51
CA PHE A 155 -20.94 3.49 -27.21
C PHE A 155 -20.40 2.27 -26.46
N LEU A 156 -20.24 2.36 -25.13
CA LEU A 156 -19.78 1.23 -24.32
C LEU A 156 -20.78 0.06 -24.37
N ILE A 157 -22.08 0.35 -24.32
CA ILE A 157 -23.15 -0.65 -24.45
C ILE A 157 -23.07 -1.32 -25.82
N SER A 158 -22.85 -0.55 -26.90
CA SER A 158 -22.75 -1.11 -28.25
C SER A 158 -21.55 -2.06 -28.39
N LEU A 159 -20.41 -1.72 -27.79
CA LEU A 159 -19.23 -2.59 -27.76
C LEU A 159 -19.52 -3.90 -27.04
N LEU A 160 -20.11 -3.85 -25.84
CA LEU A 160 -20.44 -5.04 -25.06
C LEU A 160 -21.50 -5.92 -25.73
N ASN A 161 -22.44 -5.32 -26.46
CA ASN A 161 -23.51 -6.03 -27.17
C ASN A 161 -23.06 -6.73 -28.45
N SER A 162 -21.88 -6.39 -28.99
CA SER A 162 -21.32 -7.07 -30.15
C SER A 162 -21.10 -8.57 -29.89
N GLU A 163 -21.49 -9.40 -30.85
CA GLU A 163 -21.23 -10.85 -30.85
C GLU A 163 -19.73 -11.16 -31.02
N LYS A 164 -18.96 -10.23 -31.60
CA LYS A 164 -17.51 -10.39 -31.81
C LYS A 164 -16.75 -10.29 -30.50
N GLU A 165 -16.01 -11.35 -30.18
CA GLU A 165 -15.22 -11.49 -28.95
C GLU A 165 -14.31 -10.29 -28.67
N ASN A 166 -13.55 -9.83 -29.67
CA ASN A 166 -12.59 -8.73 -29.47
C ASN A 166 -13.29 -7.40 -29.18
N VAL A 167 -14.48 -7.17 -29.73
CA VAL A 167 -15.24 -5.93 -29.54
C VAL A 167 -15.88 -5.92 -28.15
N SER A 168 -16.57 -6.99 -27.76
CA SER A 168 -17.12 -7.11 -26.41
C SER A 168 -16.01 -7.13 -25.34
N GLY A 169 -14.88 -7.78 -25.64
CA GLY A 169 -13.72 -7.82 -24.77
C GLY A 169 -13.05 -6.45 -24.61
N LEU A 170 -13.14 -5.57 -25.63
CA LEU A 170 -12.70 -4.18 -25.52
C LEU A 170 -13.56 -3.41 -24.51
N GLY A 171 -14.89 -3.51 -24.61
CA GLY A 171 -15.80 -2.87 -23.66
C GLY A 171 -15.49 -3.24 -22.21
N ALA A 172 -15.27 -4.54 -21.95
CA ALA A 172 -14.84 -5.03 -20.64
C ALA A 172 -13.46 -4.50 -20.20
N SER A 173 -12.50 -4.41 -21.14
CA SER A 173 -11.15 -3.89 -20.85
C SER A 173 -11.18 -2.39 -20.49
N ILE A 174 -12.03 -1.60 -21.18
CA ILE A 174 -12.26 -0.17 -20.90
C ILE A 174 -12.76 0.00 -19.46
N ILE A 175 -13.78 -0.77 -19.05
CA ILE A 175 -14.32 -0.77 -17.68
C ILE A 175 -13.20 -1.07 -16.68
N THR A 176 -12.48 -2.16 -16.90
CA THR A 176 -11.44 -2.67 -16.00
C THR A 176 -10.29 -1.67 -15.78
N ARG A 177 -9.99 -0.81 -16.75
CA ARG A 177 -8.91 0.19 -16.64
C ARG A 177 -9.35 1.59 -16.24
N SER A 178 -10.57 1.97 -16.57
CA SER A 178 -11.02 3.36 -16.42
C SER A 178 -11.92 3.57 -15.21
N CYS A 179 -12.63 2.54 -14.73
CA CYS A 179 -13.57 2.68 -13.61
C CYS A 179 -12.81 2.74 -12.27
N GLU A 180 -12.93 3.88 -11.58
CA GLU A 180 -12.22 4.17 -10.34
C GLU A 180 -13.12 4.68 -9.21
N THR A 181 -14.26 5.29 -9.53
CA THR A 181 -15.11 5.98 -8.56
C THR A 181 -16.46 5.31 -8.35
N ASN A 182 -17.05 5.51 -7.17
CA ASN A 182 -18.40 5.00 -6.86
C ASN A 182 -19.49 5.57 -7.79
N LEU A 183 -19.30 6.80 -8.31
CA LEU A 183 -20.22 7.42 -9.27
C LEU A 183 -20.20 6.70 -10.62
N GLU A 184 -19.01 6.37 -11.13
CA GLU A 184 -18.86 5.59 -12.37
C GLU A 184 -19.41 4.17 -12.22
N GLN A 185 -19.13 3.51 -11.10
CA GLN A 185 -19.69 2.19 -10.79
C GLN A 185 -21.22 2.20 -10.78
N LYS A 186 -21.82 3.25 -10.22
CA LYS A 186 -23.28 3.45 -10.23
C LYS A 186 -23.80 3.72 -11.64
N ALA A 187 -23.14 4.58 -12.43
CA ALA A 187 -23.54 4.86 -13.81
C ALA A 187 -23.52 3.60 -14.69
N LEU A 188 -22.47 2.76 -14.55
CA LEU A 188 -22.39 1.47 -15.23
C LEU A 188 -23.53 0.53 -14.81
N PHE A 189 -23.86 0.51 -13.52
CA PHE A 189 -24.99 -0.26 -13.01
C PHE A 189 -26.32 0.23 -13.61
N ASP A 190 -26.62 1.53 -13.52
CA ASP A 190 -27.87 2.13 -13.98
C ASP A 190 -28.07 1.94 -15.50
N ALA A 191 -26.97 1.87 -16.25
CA ALA A 191 -26.94 1.57 -17.68
C ALA A 191 -27.18 0.08 -18.04
N GLY A 192 -27.38 -0.80 -17.05
CA GLY A 192 -27.66 -2.23 -17.27
C GLY A 192 -26.43 -3.07 -17.64
N ILE A 193 -25.20 -2.52 -17.50
CA ILE A 193 -23.96 -3.20 -17.89
C ILE A 193 -23.75 -4.50 -17.12
N LEU A 194 -24.13 -4.56 -15.84
CA LEU A 194 -23.98 -5.77 -15.04
C LEU A 194 -24.76 -6.96 -15.59
N ARG A 195 -25.96 -6.74 -16.11
CA ARG A 195 -26.77 -7.79 -16.73
C ARG A 195 -26.09 -8.34 -17.97
N LYS A 196 -25.48 -7.46 -18.77
CA LYS A 196 -24.73 -7.87 -19.96
C LYS A 196 -23.45 -8.63 -19.61
N LEU A 197 -22.70 -8.19 -18.60
CA LEU A 197 -21.52 -8.92 -18.13
C LEU A 197 -21.90 -10.31 -17.59
N ASN A 198 -23.03 -10.44 -16.87
CA ASN A 198 -23.50 -11.74 -16.41
C ASN A 198 -23.86 -12.68 -17.57
N SER A 199 -24.52 -12.21 -18.62
CA SER A 199 -24.84 -13.07 -19.77
C SER A 199 -23.58 -13.53 -20.53
N LEU A 200 -22.52 -12.71 -20.55
CA LEU A 200 -21.22 -13.11 -21.08
C LEU A 200 -20.48 -14.13 -20.18
N LEU A 201 -20.76 -14.17 -18.88
CA LEU A 201 -20.23 -15.23 -18.01
C LEU A 201 -20.83 -16.60 -18.35
N GLU A 202 -22.14 -16.65 -18.55
CA GLU A 202 -22.91 -17.89 -18.73
C GLU A 202 -22.81 -18.43 -20.17
N GLY A 203 -22.85 -17.56 -21.18
CA GLY A 203 -22.89 -17.95 -22.59
C GLY A 203 -21.70 -17.50 -23.44
N GLY A 204 -20.77 -16.73 -22.88
CA GLY A 204 -19.63 -16.17 -23.63
C GLY A 204 -18.47 -17.15 -23.83
N SER A 205 -17.58 -16.78 -24.75
CA SER A 205 -16.27 -17.43 -24.94
C SER A 205 -15.39 -17.31 -23.69
N LEU A 206 -14.31 -18.10 -23.61
CA LEU A 206 -13.35 -18.07 -22.50
C LEU A 206 -12.81 -16.66 -22.24
N SER A 207 -12.45 -15.95 -23.32
CA SER A 207 -11.89 -14.60 -23.28
C SER A 207 -12.92 -13.55 -22.85
N GLN A 208 -14.18 -13.67 -23.31
CA GLN A 208 -15.28 -12.82 -22.85
C GLN A 208 -15.59 -13.03 -21.37
N ARG A 209 -15.61 -14.29 -20.93
CA ARG A 209 -15.85 -14.66 -19.53
C ARG A 209 -14.79 -14.10 -18.61
N ASP A 210 -13.52 -14.31 -18.93
CA ASP A 210 -12.39 -13.80 -18.14
C ASP A 210 -12.42 -12.26 -18.07
N ALA A 211 -12.64 -11.58 -19.21
CA ALA A 211 -12.77 -10.13 -19.25
C ALA A 211 -13.97 -9.61 -18.43
N SER A 212 -15.07 -10.36 -18.41
CA SER A 212 -16.27 -10.03 -17.63
C SER A 212 -16.00 -10.18 -16.13
N LEU A 213 -15.29 -11.23 -15.70
CA LEU A 213 -14.89 -11.41 -14.30
C LEU A 213 -13.99 -10.26 -13.81
N GLU A 214 -13.02 -9.83 -14.63
CA GLU A 214 -12.16 -8.68 -14.30
C GLU A 214 -12.95 -7.36 -14.20
N SER A 215 -13.90 -7.16 -15.11
CA SER A 215 -14.77 -5.98 -15.12
C SER A 215 -15.67 -5.94 -13.88
N LEU A 216 -16.29 -7.06 -13.54
CA LEU A 216 -17.14 -7.19 -12.35
C LEU A 216 -16.33 -6.96 -11.07
N ALA A 217 -15.14 -7.56 -10.95
CA ALA A 217 -14.27 -7.33 -9.80
C ALA A 217 -13.85 -5.85 -9.66
N THR A 218 -13.75 -5.11 -10.77
CA THR A 218 -13.48 -3.66 -10.77
C THR A 218 -14.71 -2.86 -10.34
N ILE A 219 -15.89 -3.18 -10.89
CA ILE A 219 -17.14 -2.49 -10.55
C ILE A 219 -17.54 -2.71 -9.08
N PHE A 220 -17.29 -3.91 -8.53
CA PHE A 220 -17.65 -4.25 -7.15
C PHE A 220 -16.70 -3.68 -6.09
N ARG A 221 -15.53 -3.17 -6.49
CA ARG A 221 -14.49 -2.76 -5.55
C ARG A 221 -15.00 -1.69 -4.59
N ASN A 222 -15.03 -2.04 -3.30
CA ASN A 222 -15.46 -1.18 -2.19
C ASN A 222 -16.88 -0.58 -2.35
N ASN A 223 -17.77 -1.24 -3.11
CA ASN A 223 -19.11 -0.73 -3.37
C ASN A 223 -20.22 -1.75 -3.01
N PRO A 224 -20.71 -1.74 -1.76
CA PRO A 224 -21.73 -2.69 -1.31
C PRO A 224 -23.10 -2.49 -1.98
N GLU A 225 -23.44 -1.27 -2.41
CA GLU A 225 -24.71 -0.97 -3.06
C GLU A 225 -24.82 -1.70 -4.41
N VAL A 226 -23.79 -1.56 -5.25
CA VAL A 226 -23.77 -2.21 -6.56
C VAL A 226 -23.75 -3.73 -6.44
N ILE A 227 -23.03 -4.29 -5.46
CA ILE A 227 -23.03 -5.74 -5.18
C ILE A 227 -24.41 -6.21 -4.74
N SER A 228 -25.09 -5.47 -3.87
CA SER A 228 -26.43 -5.84 -3.39
C SER A 228 -27.43 -5.91 -4.54
N LYS A 229 -27.39 -4.93 -5.44
CA LYS A 229 -28.25 -4.94 -6.64
C LYS A 229 -27.85 -6.06 -7.62
N PHE A 230 -26.55 -6.32 -7.78
CA PHE A 230 -26.06 -7.45 -8.57
C PHE A 230 -26.59 -8.80 -8.07
N ALA A 231 -26.57 -9.00 -6.76
CA ALA A 231 -27.09 -10.20 -6.13
C ALA A 231 -28.63 -10.32 -6.15
N GLY A 232 -29.33 -9.27 -6.61
CA GLY A 232 -30.78 -9.24 -6.70
C GLY A 232 -31.34 -10.15 -7.81
N PRO A 233 -32.64 -10.47 -7.75
CA PRO A 233 -33.29 -11.39 -8.69
C PRO A 233 -33.31 -10.87 -10.15
N GLU A 234 -33.16 -9.55 -10.36
CA GLU A 234 -33.22 -8.90 -11.68
C GLU A 234 -32.08 -9.28 -12.64
N ILE A 235 -30.99 -9.84 -12.11
CA ILE A 235 -29.82 -10.26 -12.88
C ILE A 235 -29.76 -11.80 -12.97
N GLY A 236 -30.69 -12.52 -12.32
CA GLY A 236 -30.79 -13.98 -12.32
C GLY A 236 -30.15 -14.60 -11.09
N ARG A 237 -29.21 -15.54 -11.27
CA ARG A 237 -28.40 -16.12 -10.18
C ARG A 237 -26.90 -15.85 -10.38
N PRO A 238 -26.49 -14.58 -10.50
CA PRO A 238 -25.13 -14.27 -10.92
C PRO A 238 -24.06 -14.70 -9.91
N LEU A 239 -24.38 -14.68 -8.61
CA LEU A 239 -23.45 -15.16 -7.57
C LEU A 239 -23.16 -16.65 -7.69
N SER A 240 -24.15 -17.50 -7.99
CA SER A 240 -23.89 -18.92 -8.18
C SER A 240 -23.02 -19.16 -9.41
N SER A 241 -23.26 -18.42 -10.49
CA SER A 241 -22.44 -18.50 -11.71
C SER A 241 -20.97 -18.22 -11.40
N ILE A 242 -20.66 -17.17 -10.63
CA ILE A 242 -19.27 -16.86 -10.23
C ILE A 242 -18.69 -17.95 -9.29
N ILE A 243 -19.49 -18.46 -8.34
CA ILE A 243 -19.04 -19.54 -7.43
C ILE A 243 -18.71 -20.82 -8.20
N ASP A 244 -19.48 -21.15 -9.24
CA ASP A 244 -19.24 -22.33 -10.06
C ASP A 244 -18.01 -22.14 -10.96
N LEU A 245 -17.79 -20.93 -11.49
CA LEU A 245 -16.58 -20.59 -12.24
C LEU A 245 -15.28 -20.65 -11.42
N ALA A 246 -15.35 -20.52 -10.09
CA ALA A 246 -14.19 -20.75 -9.23
C ALA A 246 -13.68 -22.20 -9.29
N LYS A 247 -14.47 -23.13 -9.83
CA LYS A 247 -14.14 -24.55 -10.05
C LYS A 247 -14.00 -24.91 -11.53
N ASP A 248 -13.91 -23.91 -12.42
CA ASP A 248 -13.76 -24.14 -13.87
C ASP A 248 -12.49 -24.95 -14.18
N ARG A 249 -12.45 -25.66 -15.31
CA ARG A 249 -11.26 -26.40 -15.75
C ARG A 249 -10.06 -25.51 -16.06
N TYR A 250 -10.28 -24.22 -16.36
CA TYR A 250 -9.24 -23.27 -16.72
C TYR A 250 -8.71 -22.51 -15.48
N PRO A 251 -7.41 -22.62 -15.15
CA PRO A 251 -6.82 -21.96 -13.97
C PRO A 251 -7.01 -20.44 -13.94
N ARG A 252 -6.97 -19.77 -15.11
CA ARG A 252 -7.18 -18.32 -15.21
C ARG A 252 -8.59 -17.92 -14.80
N THR A 253 -9.60 -18.60 -15.33
CA THR A 253 -11.00 -18.39 -14.98
C THR A 253 -11.26 -18.63 -13.49
N ARG A 254 -10.69 -19.72 -12.93
CA ARG A 254 -10.75 -19.99 -11.49
C ARG A 254 -10.21 -18.82 -10.67
N LEU A 255 -9.00 -18.34 -10.99
CA LEU A 255 -8.38 -17.21 -10.29
C LEU A 255 -9.24 -15.94 -10.35
N LEU A 256 -9.72 -15.59 -11.54
CA LEU A 256 -10.54 -14.39 -11.75
C LEU A 256 -11.88 -14.46 -11.01
N ALA A 257 -12.51 -15.64 -11.00
CA ALA A 257 -13.71 -15.89 -10.21
C ALA A 257 -13.43 -15.75 -8.71
N CYS A 258 -12.33 -16.33 -8.22
CA CYS A 258 -11.88 -16.14 -6.83
C CYS A 258 -11.65 -14.67 -6.48
N MET A 259 -10.99 -13.90 -7.34
CA MET A 259 -10.75 -12.47 -7.13
C MET A 259 -12.07 -11.69 -7.06
N CYS A 260 -13.03 -11.98 -7.94
CA CYS A 260 -14.36 -11.39 -7.89
C CYS A 260 -15.09 -11.70 -6.57
N LEU A 261 -15.05 -12.96 -6.13
CA LEU A 261 -15.64 -13.39 -4.84
C LEU A 261 -14.94 -12.72 -3.65
N ILE A 262 -13.62 -12.53 -3.68
CA ILE A 262 -12.87 -11.82 -2.64
C ILE A 262 -13.34 -10.37 -2.55
N VAL A 263 -13.50 -9.69 -3.68
CA VAL A 263 -14.01 -8.30 -3.72
C VAL A 263 -15.43 -8.24 -3.13
N ILE A 264 -16.31 -9.15 -3.55
CA ILE A 264 -17.69 -9.25 -3.01
C ILE A 264 -17.66 -9.47 -1.51
N ARG A 265 -16.84 -10.41 -1.01
CA ARG A 265 -16.72 -10.69 0.42
C ARG A 265 -16.21 -9.50 1.21
N ASN A 266 -15.24 -8.76 0.67
CA ASN A 266 -14.61 -7.64 1.37
C ASN A 266 -15.58 -6.46 1.51
N ALA A 267 -16.37 -6.16 0.48
CA ALA A 267 -17.35 -5.07 0.50
C ALA A 267 -18.69 -5.47 1.14
N SER A 268 -19.14 -6.71 0.93
CA SER A 268 -20.43 -7.24 1.39
C SER A 268 -20.30 -8.64 1.98
N PRO A 269 -19.76 -8.79 3.21
CA PRO A 269 -19.44 -10.09 3.82
C PRO A 269 -20.65 -11.04 3.97
N HIS A 270 -21.87 -10.50 4.01
CA HIS A 270 -23.10 -11.27 4.20
C HIS A 270 -23.41 -12.24 3.05
N PHE A 271 -22.95 -11.97 1.81
CA PHE A 271 -23.18 -12.86 0.68
C PHE A 271 -22.33 -14.14 0.71
N LEU A 272 -21.23 -14.16 1.47
CA LEU A 272 -20.25 -15.26 1.48
C LEU A 272 -19.89 -15.66 2.93
N GLN A 273 -20.91 -15.75 3.80
CA GLN A 273 -20.72 -16.17 5.19
C GLN A 273 -20.53 -17.68 5.35
N ASP A 274 -21.02 -18.48 4.40
CA ASP A 274 -20.95 -19.93 4.45
C ASP A 274 -19.51 -20.42 4.61
N ILE A 275 -19.28 -21.21 5.66
CA ILE A 275 -17.96 -21.74 5.99
C ILE A 275 -17.45 -22.68 4.87
N GLY A 276 -18.34 -23.41 4.21
CA GLY A 276 -18.01 -24.29 3.10
C GLY A 276 -17.46 -23.52 1.90
N ILE A 277 -18.05 -22.38 1.54
CA ILE A 277 -17.57 -21.50 0.47
C ILE A 277 -16.19 -20.92 0.84
N LYS A 278 -16.04 -20.40 2.07
CA LYS A 278 -14.76 -19.85 2.56
C LYS A 278 -13.63 -20.88 2.48
N THR A 279 -13.89 -22.09 2.99
CA THR A 279 -12.91 -23.19 2.98
C THR A 279 -12.58 -23.62 1.56
N LYS A 280 -13.58 -23.77 0.67
CA LYS A 280 -13.34 -24.09 -0.75
C LYS A 280 -12.47 -23.04 -1.43
N LEU A 281 -12.74 -21.76 -1.20
CA LEU A 281 -11.98 -20.66 -1.79
C LEU A 281 -10.51 -20.69 -1.36
N ILE A 282 -10.23 -20.96 -0.08
CA ILE A 282 -8.88 -21.18 0.45
C ILE A 282 -8.18 -22.32 -0.29
N HIS A 283 -8.83 -23.49 -0.39
CA HIS A 283 -8.24 -24.67 -1.04
C HIS A 283 -7.97 -24.43 -2.53
N ILE A 284 -8.92 -23.80 -3.24
CA ILE A 284 -8.77 -23.45 -4.66
C ILE A 284 -7.57 -22.53 -4.86
N LEU A 285 -7.45 -21.46 -4.06
CA LEU A 285 -6.33 -20.53 -4.19
C LEU A 285 -4.99 -21.22 -3.87
N LEU A 286 -4.95 -22.05 -2.82
CA LEU A 286 -3.77 -22.85 -2.48
C LEU A 286 -3.39 -23.81 -3.62
N GLU A 287 -4.34 -24.43 -4.30
CA GLU A 287 -4.09 -25.27 -5.49
C GLU A 287 -3.55 -24.46 -6.67
N LEU A 288 -4.07 -23.25 -6.91
CA LEU A 288 -3.61 -22.39 -8.01
C LEU A 288 -2.14 -21.94 -7.87
N LEU A 289 -1.54 -22.03 -6.67
CA LEU A 289 -0.09 -21.81 -6.49
C LEU A 289 0.78 -22.83 -7.24
N ASP A 290 0.24 -24.02 -7.53
CA ASP A 290 0.94 -25.08 -8.26
C ASP A 290 1.04 -24.80 -9.77
N ASP A 291 0.28 -23.83 -10.29
CA ASP A 291 0.35 -23.41 -11.69
C ASP A 291 1.73 -22.81 -12.01
N PRO A 292 2.43 -23.25 -13.07
CA PRO A 292 3.78 -22.78 -13.38
C PRO A 292 3.81 -21.40 -14.05
N GLY A 293 2.66 -20.86 -14.46
CA GLY A 293 2.56 -19.61 -15.22
C GLY A 293 2.10 -18.41 -14.37
N GLN A 294 1.49 -17.45 -15.08
CA GLN A 294 1.00 -16.20 -14.48
C GLN A 294 -0.06 -16.43 -13.40
N VAL A 295 -0.85 -17.51 -13.48
CA VAL A 295 -1.86 -17.82 -12.47
C VAL A 295 -1.20 -18.14 -11.14
N GLY A 296 -0.14 -18.96 -11.13
CA GLY A 296 0.62 -19.25 -9.91
C GLY A 296 1.38 -18.04 -9.36
N ASP A 297 1.70 -17.05 -10.21
CA ASP A 297 2.33 -15.80 -9.79
C ASP A 297 1.33 -14.82 -9.13
N GLU A 298 0.06 -14.88 -9.51
CA GLU A 298 -1.01 -14.01 -9.00
C GLU A 298 -1.81 -14.63 -7.85
N ALA A 299 -1.92 -15.96 -7.79
CA ALA A 299 -2.68 -16.68 -6.79
C ALA A 299 -2.26 -16.37 -5.33
N PRO A 300 -0.97 -16.23 -4.97
CA PRO A 300 -0.57 -15.83 -3.63
C PRO A 300 -1.11 -14.45 -3.20
N PHE A 301 -1.21 -13.48 -4.11
CA PHE A 301 -1.77 -12.16 -3.82
C PHE A 301 -3.29 -12.23 -3.60
N ALA A 302 -3.99 -13.03 -4.41
CA ALA A 302 -5.42 -13.28 -4.20
C ALA A 302 -5.65 -13.98 -2.85
N PHE A 303 -4.80 -14.95 -2.50
CA PHE A 303 -4.83 -15.62 -1.20
C PHE A 303 -4.59 -14.65 -0.03
N SER A 304 -3.54 -13.84 -0.09
CA SER A 304 -3.26 -12.76 0.89
C SER A 304 -4.47 -11.84 1.05
N SER A 305 -5.02 -11.31 -0.04
CA SER A 305 -6.22 -10.43 -0.01
C SER A 305 -7.45 -11.09 0.62
N LEU A 306 -7.62 -12.41 0.41
CA LEU A 306 -8.69 -13.18 1.04
C LEU A 306 -8.55 -13.15 2.57
N ILE A 307 -7.38 -13.53 3.10
CA ILE A 307 -7.14 -13.70 4.55
C ILE A 307 -6.77 -12.40 5.29
N ALA A 308 -6.45 -11.33 4.56
CA ALA A 308 -5.96 -10.08 5.11
C ALA A 308 -6.86 -9.53 6.22
N GLN A 309 -6.27 -9.38 7.41
CA GLN A 309 -6.93 -8.88 8.63
C GLN A 309 -8.17 -9.67 9.10
N LYS A 310 -8.41 -10.90 8.61
CA LYS A 310 -9.60 -11.70 8.95
C LYS A 310 -9.21 -12.96 9.70
N GLU A 311 -9.36 -12.91 11.02
CA GLU A 311 -8.95 -14.01 11.91
C GLU A 311 -9.69 -15.34 11.61
N ASP A 312 -10.96 -15.28 11.23
CA ASP A 312 -11.76 -16.47 10.86
C ASP A 312 -11.15 -17.21 9.67
N LEU A 313 -10.76 -16.47 8.63
CA LEU A 313 -10.13 -17.06 7.45
C LEU A 313 -8.69 -17.50 7.69
N GLN A 314 -7.94 -16.79 8.53
CA GLN A 314 -6.59 -17.21 8.91
C GLN A 314 -6.61 -18.56 9.65
N LYS A 315 -7.62 -18.81 10.48
CA LYS A 315 -7.83 -20.11 11.14
C LYS A 315 -8.11 -21.22 10.12
N LEU A 316 -9.06 -20.99 9.21
CA LEU A 316 -9.38 -21.95 8.13
C LEU A 316 -8.17 -22.21 7.22
N ALA A 317 -7.37 -21.18 6.92
CA ALA A 317 -6.16 -21.32 6.12
C ALA A 317 -5.08 -22.12 6.85
N LEU A 318 -4.95 -21.96 8.17
CA LEU A 318 -4.05 -22.75 8.99
C LEU A 318 -4.47 -24.23 9.02
N GLU A 319 -5.76 -24.50 9.18
CA GLU A 319 -6.34 -25.86 9.11
C GLU A 319 -6.11 -26.50 7.73
N ALA A 320 -6.11 -25.70 6.66
CA ALA A 320 -5.77 -26.12 5.30
C ALA A 320 -4.26 -26.25 5.03
N ASN A 321 -3.40 -26.19 6.07
CA ASN A 321 -1.94 -26.27 5.96
C ASN A 321 -1.31 -25.22 5.03
N ALA A 322 -1.88 -24.01 4.97
CA ALA A 322 -1.42 -22.96 4.07
C ALA A 322 0.07 -22.61 4.30
N ILE A 323 0.53 -22.54 5.55
CA ILE A 323 1.92 -22.19 5.87
C ILE A 323 2.88 -23.27 5.34
N ASP A 324 2.56 -24.55 5.54
CA ASP A 324 3.36 -25.68 5.04
C ASP A 324 3.47 -25.66 3.51
N LYS A 325 2.36 -25.37 2.81
CA LYS A 325 2.34 -25.28 1.35
C LYS A 325 3.17 -24.10 0.84
N LEU A 326 2.99 -22.91 1.41
CA LEU A 326 3.76 -21.71 1.08
C LEU A 326 5.28 -21.92 1.31
N HIS A 327 5.64 -22.52 2.45
CA HIS A 327 7.02 -22.89 2.77
C HIS A 327 7.59 -23.90 1.76
N HIS A 328 6.82 -24.91 1.35
CA HIS A 328 7.25 -25.87 0.33
C HIS A 328 7.57 -25.20 -1.02
N HIS A 329 6.74 -24.25 -1.46
CA HIS A 329 7.01 -23.50 -2.70
C HIS A 329 8.31 -22.69 -2.63
N ILE A 330 8.62 -22.06 -1.50
CA ILE A 330 9.90 -21.33 -1.34
C ILE A 330 11.08 -22.31 -1.39
N LYS A 331 10.98 -23.46 -0.71
CA LYS A 331 12.06 -24.47 -0.68
C LYS A 331 12.37 -25.13 -2.02
N LYS A 332 11.39 -25.18 -2.95
CA LYS A 332 11.59 -25.78 -4.27
C LYS A 332 12.63 -25.04 -5.14
N GLY A 333 12.97 -23.79 -4.78
CA GLY A 333 14.01 -22.99 -5.42
C GLY A 333 13.57 -22.33 -6.74
N SER A 334 14.28 -21.25 -7.11
CA SER A 334 14.06 -20.45 -8.33
C SER A 334 12.59 -20.02 -8.57
N LEU A 335 12.05 -19.17 -7.70
CA LEU A 335 10.74 -18.56 -7.89
C LEU A 335 10.82 -17.31 -8.78
N HIS A 336 9.81 -17.09 -9.62
CA HIS A 336 9.62 -15.80 -10.25
C HIS A 336 9.41 -14.72 -9.16
N PRO A 337 10.02 -13.52 -9.25
CA PRO A 337 9.97 -12.53 -8.16
C PRO A 337 8.57 -12.17 -7.71
N ARG A 338 7.63 -12.07 -8.65
CA ARG A 338 6.22 -11.77 -8.35
C ARG A 338 5.59 -12.86 -7.49
N ARG A 339 5.87 -14.13 -7.80
CA ARG A 339 5.38 -15.26 -7.00
C ARG A 339 5.98 -15.23 -5.60
N TYR A 340 7.29 -14.97 -5.50
CA TYR A 340 7.97 -14.95 -4.21
C TYR A 340 7.45 -13.82 -3.32
N GLU A 341 7.30 -12.62 -3.88
CA GLU A 341 6.66 -11.47 -3.23
C GLU A 341 5.26 -11.82 -2.71
N GLY A 342 4.41 -12.38 -3.58
CA GLY A 342 3.05 -12.75 -3.19
C GLY A 342 2.98 -13.82 -2.10
N ILE A 343 3.90 -14.80 -2.11
CA ILE A 343 4.01 -15.82 -1.06
C ILE A 343 4.41 -15.19 0.28
N LEU A 344 5.36 -14.26 0.29
CA LEU A 344 5.78 -13.56 1.50
C LEU A 344 4.66 -12.70 2.09
N LEU A 345 3.85 -12.04 1.24
CA LEU A 345 2.66 -11.31 1.68
C LEU A 345 1.55 -12.24 2.20
N ALA A 346 1.38 -13.43 1.61
CA ALA A 346 0.48 -14.44 2.16
C ALA A 346 0.93 -14.91 3.55
N LEU A 347 2.24 -15.12 3.75
CA LEU A 347 2.80 -15.48 5.06
C LEU A 347 2.67 -14.34 6.09
N ASP A 348 2.83 -13.09 5.65
CA ASP A 348 2.56 -11.90 6.47
C ASP A 348 1.13 -11.92 7.02
N ASP A 349 0.13 -12.05 6.13
CA ASP A 349 -1.27 -12.02 6.54
C ASP A 349 -1.63 -13.21 7.44
N MET A 350 -1.08 -14.40 7.19
CA MET A 350 -1.22 -15.56 8.08
C MET A 350 -0.71 -15.23 9.50
N CYS A 351 0.40 -14.50 9.61
CA CYS A 351 1.04 -14.15 10.89
C CYS A 351 0.54 -12.83 11.50
N SER A 352 -0.39 -12.14 10.84
CA SER A 352 -0.81 -10.78 11.23
C SER A 352 -1.56 -10.75 12.57
N LYS A 353 -2.44 -11.71 12.84
CA LYS A 353 -3.26 -11.78 14.07
C LYS A 353 -3.05 -13.04 14.91
N LEU A 354 -2.82 -14.20 14.28
CA LEU A 354 -2.81 -15.50 14.99
C LEU A 354 -1.44 -15.91 15.52
N GLU A 355 -1.35 -16.16 16.82
CA GLU A 355 -0.12 -16.67 17.46
C GLU A 355 0.21 -18.11 17.05
N SER A 356 -0.80 -18.93 16.75
CA SER A 356 -0.63 -20.28 16.23
C SER A 356 0.07 -20.27 14.86
N CYS A 357 -0.25 -19.31 14.00
CA CYS A 357 0.42 -19.13 12.71
C CYS A 357 1.88 -18.74 12.89
N ARG A 358 2.18 -17.78 13.78
CA ARG A 358 3.58 -17.40 14.09
C ARG A 358 4.39 -18.56 14.65
N SER A 359 3.78 -19.35 15.54
CA SER A 359 4.41 -20.55 16.11
C SER A 359 4.72 -21.58 15.03
N LYS A 360 3.77 -21.86 14.13
CA LYS A 360 3.94 -22.77 13.00
C LYS A 360 5.01 -22.26 12.02
N PHE A 361 5.01 -20.97 11.69
CA PHE A 361 6.01 -20.31 10.85
C PHE A 361 7.44 -20.54 11.37
N LEU A 362 7.66 -20.32 12.67
CA LEU A 362 8.96 -20.56 13.30
C LEU A 362 9.31 -22.05 13.34
N SER A 363 8.36 -22.94 13.64
CA SER A 363 8.61 -24.38 13.69
C SER A 363 9.07 -24.96 12.34
N LEU A 364 8.61 -24.39 11.23
CA LEU A 364 9.00 -24.77 9.88
C LEU A 364 10.29 -24.09 9.42
N GLN A 365 10.94 -23.29 10.27
CA GLN A 365 12.15 -22.52 9.95
C GLN A 365 11.98 -21.55 8.76
N VAL A 366 10.76 -21.04 8.54
CA VAL A 366 10.49 -20.06 7.47
C VAL A 366 11.30 -18.77 7.68
N LEU A 367 11.69 -18.47 8.93
CA LEU A 367 12.53 -17.33 9.28
C LEU A 367 13.88 -17.33 8.53
N ASN A 368 14.48 -18.51 8.29
CA ASN A 368 15.75 -18.61 7.55
C ASN A 368 15.55 -18.23 6.08
N LEU A 369 14.48 -18.73 5.45
CA LEU A 369 14.13 -18.39 4.06
C LEU A 369 13.73 -16.91 3.92
N LEU A 370 13.18 -16.32 4.99
CA LEU A 370 12.88 -14.91 5.02
C LEU A 370 14.16 -14.07 5.12
N ALA A 371 15.19 -14.53 5.85
CA ALA A 371 16.48 -13.87 5.91
C ALA A 371 17.13 -13.77 4.51
N ASP A 372 17.06 -14.85 3.73
CA ASP A 372 17.52 -14.84 2.33
C ASP A 372 16.76 -13.79 1.50
N ALA A 373 15.43 -13.72 1.67
CA ALA A 373 14.56 -12.77 0.97
C ALA A 373 14.89 -11.29 1.26
N LEU A 374 15.45 -10.97 2.43
CA LEU A 374 15.88 -9.61 2.77
C LEU A 374 17.00 -9.13 1.84
N THR A 375 17.78 -10.04 1.25
CA THR A 375 18.90 -9.72 0.36
C THR A 375 18.59 -9.95 -1.13
N ASP A 376 17.33 -10.22 -1.48
CA ASP A 376 16.90 -10.50 -2.85
C ASP A 376 17.16 -9.29 -3.78
N TYR A 377 17.46 -9.52 -5.05
CA TYR A 377 17.71 -8.44 -6.02
C TYR A 377 16.44 -7.61 -6.31
N ASN A 378 15.25 -8.18 -6.14
CA ASN A 378 13.97 -7.53 -6.39
C ASN A 378 13.48 -6.74 -5.16
N ALA A 379 13.23 -5.44 -5.34
CA ALA A 379 12.77 -4.57 -4.25
C ALA A 379 11.39 -4.98 -3.69
N GLY A 380 10.49 -5.53 -4.51
CA GLY A 380 9.19 -6.03 -4.06
C GLY A 380 9.34 -7.22 -3.11
N VAL A 381 10.25 -8.15 -3.41
CA VAL A 381 10.57 -9.28 -2.54
C VAL A 381 11.15 -8.80 -1.21
N ARG A 382 12.14 -7.89 -1.24
CA ARG A 382 12.73 -7.33 0.00
C ARG A 382 11.70 -6.61 0.87
N ALA A 383 10.81 -5.83 0.26
CA ALA A 383 9.72 -5.16 0.97
C ALA A 383 8.74 -6.17 1.59
N ALA A 384 8.31 -7.18 0.83
CA ALA A 384 7.41 -8.22 1.33
C ALA A 384 8.04 -9.05 2.46
N ALA A 385 9.33 -9.34 2.38
CA ALA A 385 10.09 -10.00 3.45
C ALA A 385 10.07 -9.18 4.74
N CYS A 386 10.33 -7.87 4.65
CA CYS A 386 10.26 -6.97 5.81
C CYS A 386 8.84 -6.87 6.38
N ILE A 387 7.82 -6.80 5.53
CA ILE A 387 6.41 -6.78 5.95
C ILE A 387 6.06 -8.06 6.71
N CYS A 388 6.41 -9.23 6.16
CA CYS A 388 6.20 -10.51 6.83
C CYS A 388 6.95 -10.60 8.17
N LEU A 389 8.22 -10.17 8.21
CA LEU A 389 9.01 -10.11 9.44
C LEU A 389 8.35 -9.23 10.50
N LYS A 390 7.80 -8.08 10.10
CA LYS A 390 7.03 -7.19 10.99
C LYS A 390 5.85 -7.91 11.62
N SER A 391 5.09 -8.73 10.90
CA SER A 391 3.95 -9.46 11.48
C SER A 391 4.37 -10.62 12.38
N VAL A 392 5.43 -11.35 12.02
CA VAL A 392 5.95 -12.45 12.85
C VAL A 392 6.56 -11.92 14.16
N THR A 393 7.17 -10.74 14.14
CA THR A 393 7.79 -10.08 15.31
C THR A 393 6.79 -9.42 16.26
N ARG A 394 5.47 -9.43 15.97
CA ARG A 394 4.45 -8.94 16.93
C ARG A 394 4.26 -9.84 18.15
N SER A 395 4.82 -11.05 18.15
CA SER A 395 4.73 -11.96 19.30
C SER A 395 5.76 -11.60 20.37
N ILE A 396 5.27 -11.10 21.52
CA ILE A 396 6.12 -10.82 22.69
C ILE A 396 6.84 -12.11 23.13
N LYS A 397 6.17 -13.26 23.11
CA LYS A 397 6.77 -14.56 23.45
C LYS A 397 7.99 -14.86 22.57
N ASN A 398 7.88 -14.65 21.26
CA ASN A 398 8.97 -14.94 20.32
C ASN A 398 10.07 -13.88 20.36
N LEU A 399 9.72 -12.62 20.64
CA LEU A 399 10.69 -11.55 20.91
C LEU A 399 11.50 -11.85 22.19
N SER A 400 10.86 -12.26 23.27
CA SER A 400 11.54 -12.60 24.54
C SER A 400 12.38 -13.87 24.46
N ALA A 401 12.02 -14.83 23.59
CA ALA A 401 12.92 -15.94 23.22
C ALA A 401 14.11 -15.47 22.35
N GLY A 402 13.98 -14.28 21.77
CA GLY A 402 14.86 -13.61 20.81
C GLY A 402 15.31 -14.49 19.66
N TYR A 403 14.31 -15.01 18.96
CA TYR A 403 14.48 -15.56 17.62
C TYR A 403 14.92 -14.52 16.58
N PHE A 404 14.74 -13.21 16.85
CA PHE A 404 14.91 -12.16 15.85
C PHE A 404 16.14 -11.26 16.08
N MET A 405 16.58 -11.05 17.33
CA MET A 405 17.78 -10.26 17.62
C MET A 405 19.03 -11.15 17.48
N ASN A 406 19.39 -11.45 16.23
CA ASN A 406 20.58 -12.19 15.84
C ASN A 406 21.16 -11.63 14.53
N GLU A 407 22.41 -11.97 14.22
CA GLU A 407 23.13 -11.44 13.05
C GLU A 407 22.44 -11.77 11.71
N THR A 408 21.90 -12.98 11.56
CA THR A 408 21.23 -13.46 10.35
C THR A 408 20.04 -12.59 9.95
N ILE A 409 19.32 -12.02 10.93
CA ILE A 409 18.16 -11.16 10.67
C ILE A 409 18.54 -9.68 10.73
N VAL A 410 19.28 -9.28 11.77
CA VAL A 410 19.53 -7.86 12.06
C VAL A 410 20.47 -7.24 11.03
N ILE A 411 21.53 -7.93 10.59
CA ILE A 411 22.49 -7.34 9.66
C ILE A 411 21.85 -7.05 8.29
N PRO A 412 21.16 -8.00 7.62
CA PRO A 412 20.46 -7.69 6.38
C PRO A 412 19.42 -6.59 6.56
N LEU A 413 18.68 -6.60 7.68
CA LEU A 413 17.65 -5.59 7.95
C LEU A 413 18.23 -4.17 8.08
N VAL A 414 19.38 -4.03 8.74
CA VAL A 414 20.09 -2.74 8.84
C VAL A 414 20.66 -2.30 7.48
N GLN A 415 21.10 -3.23 6.63
CA GLN A 415 21.54 -2.90 5.27
C GLN A 415 20.40 -2.30 4.43
N LEU A 416 19.15 -2.75 4.64
CA LEU A 416 17.97 -2.23 3.93
C LEU A 416 17.59 -0.79 4.29
N PHE A 417 18.20 -0.21 5.33
CA PHE A 417 18.08 1.24 5.60
C PHE A 417 18.69 2.09 4.48
N LEU A 418 19.63 1.53 3.71
CA LEU A 418 20.28 2.18 2.59
C LEU A 418 19.70 1.73 1.23
N ASP A 419 18.56 1.04 1.23
CA ASP A 419 17.92 0.58 0.00
C ASP A 419 17.50 1.77 -0.89
N PRO A 420 17.70 1.70 -2.22
CA PRO A 420 17.27 2.75 -3.14
C PRO A 420 15.74 2.94 -3.17
N SER A 421 14.96 1.94 -2.74
CA SER A 421 13.50 2.01 -2.67
C SER A 421 13.03 2.47 -1.30
N THR A 422 12.39 3.63 -1.24
CA THR A 422 11.74 4.14 -0.02
C THR A 422 10.73 3.16 0.58
N SER A 423 10.04 2.37 -0.27
CA SER A 423 9.10 1.35 0.22
C SER A 423 9.79 0.23 1.00
N VAL A 424 11.00 -0.16 0.60
CA VAL A 424 11.82 -1.16 1.30
C VAL A 424 12.33 -0.57 2.60
N GLN A 425 12.83 0.68 2.59
CA GLN A 425 13.27 1.37 3.81
C GLN A 425 12.15 1.43 4.85
N VAL A 426 10.94 1.87 4.46
CA VAL A 426 9.78 1.96 5.36
C VAL A 426 9.38 0.58 5.90
N ALA A 427 9.38 -0.45 5.06
CA ALA A 427 9.10 -1.81 5.50
C ALA A 427 10.15 -2.33 6.50
N ALA A 428 11.44 -2.12 6.22
CA ALA A 428 12.56 -2.52 7.07
C ALA A 428 12.53 -1.82 8.43
N LEU A 429 12.27 -0.51 8.45
CA LEU A 429 12.10 0.27 9.69
C LEU A 429 10.88 -0.21 10.49
N GLY A 430 9.79 -0.57 9.80
CA GLY A 430 8.60 -1.13 10.41
C GLY A 430 8.85 -2.47 11.11
N ALA A 431 9.64 -3.36 10.51
CA ALA A 431 10.06 -4.61 11.15
C ALA A 431 11.04 -4.36 12.30
N THR A 432 12.03 -3.49 12.07
CA THR A 432 13.03 -3.08 13.07
C THR A 432 12.34 -2.56 14.32
N SER A 433 11.31 -1.72 14.17
CA SER A 433 10.59 -1.11 15.29
C SER A 433 10.03 -2.16 16.28
N ASN A 434 9.67 -3.36 15.81
CA ASN A 434 9.26 -4.44 16.71
C ASN A 434 10.46 -5.16 17.31
N ILE A 435 11.47 -5.47 16.49
CA ILE A 435 12.66 -6.23 16.91
C ILE A 435 13.45 -5.49 17.98
N VAL A 436 13.69 -4.19 17.82
CA VAL A 436 14.54 -3.38 18.71
C VAL A 436 13.93 -3.11 20.09
N VAL A 437 12.64 -3.41 20.28
CA VAL A 437 12.05 -3.44 21.63
C VAL A 437 12.80 -4.45 22.51
N ASP A 438 13.25 -5.56 21.90
CA ASP A 438 13.96 -6.72 22.48
C ASP A 438 14.10 -6.70 24.01
N PHE A 439 13.32 -7.54 24.68
CA PHE A 439 13.36 -7.70 26.14
C PHE A 439 14.58 -8.51 26.62
N THR A 440 15.49 -8.88 25.72
CA THR A 440 16.73 -9.59 26.05
C THR A 440 17.92 -8.63 26.11
N THR A 441 19.06 -9.11 26.65
CA THR A 441 20.31 -8.34 26.76
C THR A 441 21.06 -8.19 25.42
N ARG A 442 20.43 -8.53 24.28
CA ARG A 442 21.08 -8.63 22.96
C ARG A 442 20.98 -7.38 22.09
N LYS A 443 20.47 -6.25 22.63
CA LYS A 443 20.46 -4.95 21.94
C LYS A 443 21.85 -4.51 21.45
N SER A 444 22.93 -5.02 22.03
CA SER A 444 24.31 -4.79 21.58
C SER A 444 24.57 -5.20 20.14
N ILE A 445 23.92 -6.26 19.62
CA ILE A 445 24.08 -6.70 18.22
C ILE A 445 23.64 -5.58 17.27
N PHE A 446 22.49 -4.95 17.57
CA PHE A 446 21.97 -3.83 16.79
C PHE A 446 22.89 -2.60 16.83
N VAL A 447 23.56 -2.36 17.96
CA VAL A 447 24.57 -1.28 18.07
C VAL A 447 25.82 -1.62 17.27
N GLN A 448 26.35 -2.84 17.41
CA GLN A 448 27.61 -3.29 16.79
C GLN A 448 27.55 -3.30 15.26
N CYS A 449 26.39 -3.65 14.68
CA CYS A 449 26.19 -3.54 13.23
C CYS A 449 25.86 -2.12 12.74
N GLY A 450 25.92 -1.11 13.61
CA GLY A 450 25.69 0.29 13.26
C GLY A 450 24.22 0.70 13.12
N GLY A 451 23.28 -0.18 13.49
CA GLY A 451 21.83 0.07 13.36
C GLY A 451 21.38 1.36 14.04
N MET A 452 21.86 1.63 15.26
CA MET A 452 21.57 2.88 15.98
C MET A 452 21.98 4.13 15.18
N LYS A 453 23.21 4.16 14.66
CA LYS A 453 23.73 5.30 13.88
C LYS A 453 22.94 5.50 12.59
N GLN A 454 22.57 4.42 11.92
CA GLN A 454 21.75 4.48 10.72
C GLN A 454 20.34 5.01 10.99
N LEU A 455 19.70 4.60 12.10
CA LEU A 455 18.40 5.16 12.49
C LEU A 455 18.48 6.67 12.74
N VAL A 456 19.53 7.15 13.43
CA VAL A 456 19.77 8.58 13.63
C VAL A 456 19.98 9.32 12.30
N GLN A 457 20.69 8.71 11.35
CA GLN A 457 20.87 9.28 10.02
C GLN A 457 19.54 9.35 9.24
N LEU A 458 18.72 8.29 9.28
CA LEU A 458 17.41 8.27 8.62
C LEU A 458 16.39 9.22 9.24
N ALA A 459 16.53 9.56 10.53
CA ALA A 459 15.75 10.62 11.16
C ALA A 459 15.97 11.99 10.49
N LYS A 460 17.05 12.17 9.70
CA LYS A 460 17.35 13.38 8.91
C LYS A 460 16.88 13.31 7.45
N SER A 461 16.17 12.24 7.06
CA SER A 461 15.71 12.04 5.68
C SER A 461 14.77 13.15 5.19
N MET A 462 14.77 13.44 3.89
CA MET A 462 13.78 14.35 3.29
C MET A 462 12.37 13.73 3.28
N GLU A 463 12.28 12.40 3.29
CA GLU A 463 11.02 11.64 3.32
C GLU A 463 10.46 11.56 4.74
N SER A 464 9.29 12.17 4.97
CA SER A 464 8.67 12.23 6.30
C SER A 464 8.28 10.85 6.84
N SER A 465 7.88 9.93 5.96
CA SER A 465 7.59 8.53 6.30
C SER A 465 8.83 7.81 6.84
N VAL A 466 10.00 8.04 6.24
CA VAL A 466 11.28 7.47 6.69
C VAL A 466 11.70 8.07 8.02
N ARG A 467 11.64 9.41 8.17
CA ARG A 467 11.93 10.09 9.45
C ARG A 467 11.07 9.54 10.60
N SER A 468 9.76 9.47 10.38
CA SER A 468 8.79 9.02 11.36
C SER A 468 9.03 7.56 11.79
N ASN A 469 9.28 6.65 10.83
CA ASN A 469 9.56 5.25 11.16
C ASN A 469 10.94 5.06 11.82
N ALA A 470 11.94 5.87 11.47
CA ALA A 470 13.24 5.84 12.14
C ALA A 470 13.13 6.26 13.61
N LEU A 471 12.35 7.31 13.90
CA LEU A 471 12.06 7.73 15.27
C LEU A 471 11.21 6.71 16.03
N TRP A 472 10.30 6.03 15.36
CA TRP A 472 9.57 4.91 15.96
C TRP A 472 10.53 3.79 16.38
N ALA A 473 11.46 3.40 15.51
CA ALA A 473 12.47 2.41 15.87
C ALA A 473 13.35 2.88 17.03
N LEU A 474 13.80 4.15 17.03
CA LEU A 474 14.59 4.72 18.12
C LEU A 474 13.82 4.75 19.44
N LYS A 475 12.57 5.22 19.47
CA LYS A 475 11.78 5.26 20.72
C LYS A 475 11.59 3.86 21.32
N ASN A 476 11.43 2.86 20.46
CA ASN A 476 11.27 1.46 20.88
C ASN A 476 12.61 0.87 21.33
N PHE A 477 13.71 1.27 20.70
CA PHE A 477 15.05 0.82 21.07
C PHE A 477 15.44 1.28 22.49
N VAL A 478 15.13 2.54 22.84
CA VAL A 478 15.40 3.09 24.17
C VAL A 478 14.34 2.72 25.23
N PHE A 479 13.25 2.07 24.82
CA PHE A 479 12.21 1.63 25.75
C PHE A 479 12.78 0.58 26.73
N GLN A 480 12.68 0.88 28.03
CA GLN A 480 13.25 0.08 29.12
C GLN A 480 14.75 -0.25 28.95
N ALA A 481 15.49 0.57 28.19
CA ALA A 481 16.93 0.42 28.06
C ALA A 481 17.66 0.92 29.31
N ASP A 482 18.89 0.43 29.52
CA ASP A 482 19.76 0.97 30.55
C ASP A 482 20.23 2.41 30.21
N ASN A 483 20.70 3.12 31.24
CA ASN A 483 21.10 4.51 31.11
C ASN A 483 22.23 4.72 30.09
N ARG A 484 23.19 3.78 29.98
CA ARG A 484 24.31 3.90 29.05
C ARG A 484 23.82 3.86 27.60
N LEU A 485 22.87 2.98 27.29
CA LEU A 485 22.27 2.94 25.97
C LEU A 485 21.49 4.21 25.65
N LYS A 486 20.69 4.72 26.61
CA LYS A 486 19.95 5.97 26.44
C LYS A 486 20.88 7.17 26.21
N GLU A 487 21.96 7.28 26.99
CA GLU A 487 23.00 8.30 26.82
C GLU A 487 23.69 8.19 25.45
N GLY A 488 24.03 6.97 25.01
CA GLY A 488 24.63 6.74 23.70
C GLY A 488 23.72 7.17 22.55
N VAL A 489 22.42 6.82 22.61
CA VAL A 489 21.43 7.24 21.60
C VAL A 489 21.29 8.77 21.59
N PHE A 490 21.19 9.40 22.76
CA PHE A 490 21.07 10.84 22.85
C PHE A 490 22.31 11.56 22.33
N SER A 491 23.51 11.04 22.62
CA SER A 491 24.78 11.60 22.14
C SER A 491 24.88 11.60 20.61
N GLU A 492 24.38 10.54 19.96
CA GLU A 492 24.34 10.46 18.49
C GLU A 492 23.27 11.36 17.88
N LEU A 493 22.10 11.50 18.52
CA LEU A 493 21.06 12.43 18.08
C LEU A 493 21.51 13.88 18.23
N THR A 494 22.13 14.24 19.35
CA THR A 494 22.35 15.63 19.83
C THR A 494 21.05 16.36 20.19
N ALA A 495 21.14 17.33 21.10
CA ALA A 495 19.95 18.11 21.48
C ALA A 495 19.43 18.97 20.33
N SER A 496 20.30 19.48 19.46
CA SER A 496 19.90 20.35 18.33
C SER A 496 19.00 19.62 17.33
N LEU A 497 19.36 18.38 16.95
CA LEU A 497 18.59 17.57 16.03
C LEU A 497 17.26 17.18 16.68
N LEU A 498 17.27 16.72 17.93
CA LEU A 498 16.04 16.34 18.62
C LEU A 498 15.09 17.53 18.76
N SER A 499 15.62 18.72 19.05
CA SER A 499 14.87 19.98 19.03
C SER A 499 14.28 20.29 17.64
N SER A 500 15.00 20.04 16.54
CA SER A 500 14.45 20.20 15.19
C SER A 500 13.36 19.18 14.85
N LEU A 501 13.48 17.93 15.30
CA LEU A 501 12.52 16.85 15.03
C LEU A 501 11.22 17.05 15.82
N ILE A 502 11.32 17.57 17.05
CA ILE A 502 10.15 18.01 17.81
C ILE A 502 9.39 19.11 17.04
N ARG A 503 10.10 19.98 16.33
CA ARG A 503 9.53 21.07 15.51
C ARG A 503 9.33 20.70 14.03
N ASP A 504 9.39 19.42 13.67
CA ASP A 504 9.23 18.98 12.27
C ASP A 504 7.86 19.44 11.73
N PRO A 505 7.74 19.84 10.46
CA PRO A 505 6.44 20.22 9.88
C PRO A 505 5.41 19.06 9.87
N GLU A 506 5.85 17.81 9.90
CA GLU A 506 4.98 16.63 9.86
C GLU A 506 4.55 16.19 11.28
N PRO A 507 3.24 16.21 11.60
CA PRO A 507 2.74 15.82 12.93
C PRO A 507 3.14 14.42 13.39
N SER A 508 3.24 13.46 12.46
CA SER A 508 3.65 12.10 12.81
C SER A 508 5.12 12.03 13.27
N VAL A 509 6.01 12.87 12.71
CA VAL A 509 7.40 12.98 13.15
C VAL A 509 7.48 13.63 14.54
N GLN A 510 6.71 14.70 14.76
CA GLN A 510 6.63 15.39 16.06
C GLN A 510 6.19 14.43 17.17
N GLU A 511 5.14 13.63 16.93
CA GLU A 511 4.64 12.64 17.86
C GLU A 511 5.75 11.64 18.25
N GLN A 512 6.45 11.07 17.26
CA GLN A 512 7.51 10.09 17.53
C GLN A 512 8.72 10.71 18.22
N ALA A 513 9.08 11.95 17.89
CA ALA A 513 10.17 12.68 18.55
C ALA A 513 9.87 12.93 20.03
N LEU A 514 8.65 13.39 20.35
CA LEU A 514 8.22 13.60 21.74
C LEU A 514 8.14 12.28 22.52
N ALA A 515 7.68 11.20 21.88
CA ALA A 515 7.66 9.87 22.48
C ALA A 515 9.09 9.33 22.75
N LEU A 516 10.04 9.64 21.86
CA LEU A 516 11.45 9.32 22.07
C LEU A 516 12.02 10.09 23.27
N VAL A 517 11.77 11.41 23.38
CA VAL A 517 12.19 12.19 24.56
C VAL A 517 11.62 11.59 25.83
N ARG A 518 10.30 11.30 25.84
CA ARG A 518 9.62 10.66 26.99
C ARG A 518 10.38 9.42 27.47
N ASN A 519 10.79 8.54 26.56
CA ASN A 519 11.50 7.31 26.91
C ASN A 519 12.96 7.56 27.34
N LEU A 520 13.64 8.53 26.73
CA LEU A 520 15.02 8.91 27.09
C LEU A 520 15.10 9.41 28.54
N VAL A 521 14.10 10.16 28.99
CA VAL A 521 14.09 10.78 30.34
C VAL A 521 13.28 9.98 31.37
N ASP A 522 12.89 8.76 31.02
CA ASP A 522 12.20 7.84 31.91
C ASP A 522 13.18 7.16 32.89
N GLY A 523 12.84 7.18 34.19
CA GLY A 523 13.46 6.35 35.23
C GLY A 523 14.47 7.02 36.18
N CYS A 524 15.31 7.97 35.73
CA CYS A 524 16.39 8.52 36.58
C CYS A 524 16.64 10.02 36.35
N ILE A 525 16.90 10.75 37.44
CA ILE A 525 17.20 12.19 37.43
C ILE A 525 18.42 12.51 36.56
N ASN A 526 19.48 11.69 36.61
CA ASN A 526 20.70 11.93 35.82
C ASN A 526 20.42 11.99 34.31
N LEU A 527 19.45 11.19 33.82
CA LEU A 527 19.06 11.24 32.40
C LEU A 527 18.25 12.49 32.08
N ILE A 528 17.41 12.96 33.01
CA ILE A 528 16.72 14.24 32.87
C ILE A 528 17.75 15.36 32.77
N GLU A 529 18.73 15.40 33.69
CA GLU A 529 19.80 16.40 33.66
C GLU A 529 20.60 16.32 32.37
N PHE A 530 21.01 15.12 31.95
CA PHE A 530 21.79 14.92 30.73
C PHE A 530 21.05 15.38 29.46
N VAL A 531 19.77 15.02 29.31
CA VAL A 531 18.97 15.39 28.13
C VAL A 531 18.63 16.88 28.13
N PHE A 532 18.40 17.48 29.29
CA PHE A 532 17.96 18.88 29.42
C PHE A 532 19.09 19.87 29.81
N ALA A 533 20.36 19.46 29.81
CA ALA A 533 21.50 20.28 30.19
C ALA A 533 21.77 21.50 29.27
N GLU A 534 21.52 21.37 27.96
CA GLU A 534 21.84 22.41 26.97
C GLU A 534 20.76 23.51 26.90
N ASP A 535 20.93 24.61 27.64
CA ASP A 535 20.15 25.88 27.59
C ASP A 535 18.61 25.72 27.54
N GLY A 536 18.09 24.57 27.99
CA GLY A 536 16.67 24.23 27.86
C GLY A 536 16.17 24.09 26.40
N LEU A 537 17.04 23.84 25.41
CA LEU A 537 16.67 23.77 23.98
C LEU A 537 15.54 22.78 23.68
N ILE A 538 15.62 21.58 24.25
CA ILE A 538 14.59 20.54 24.09
C ILE A 538 13.33 20.95 24.84
N LEU A 539 13.47 21.44 26.08
CA LEU A 539 12.35 21.85 26.91
C LEU A 539 11.54 22.98 26.25
N GLY A 540 12.22 24.01 25.73
CA GLY A 540 11.60 25.09 24.99
C GLY A 540 11.00 24.66 23.63
N ALA A 541 11.52 23.61 23.00
CA ALA A 541 10.89 23.02 21.82
C ALA A 541 9.58 22.31 22.17
N ILE A 542 9.57 21.50 23.25
CA ILE A 542 8.36 20.84 23.76
C ILE A 542 7.29 21.89 24.09
N GLY A 543 7.63 22.93 24.87
CA GLY A 543 6.69 23.96 25.26
C GLY A 543 6.04 24.67 24.07
N ARG A 544 6.83 25.05 23.06
CA ARG A 544 6.32 25.66 21.82
C ARG A 544 5.35 24.74 21.07
N GLN A 545 5.67 23.45 20.96
CA GLN A 545 4.80 22.51 20.25
C GLN A 545 3.52 22.19 21.01
N LEU A 546 3.56 22.12 22.34
CA LEU A 546 2.36 21.93 23.15
C LEU A 546 1.37 23.10 23.01
N GLN A 547 1.87 24.33 22.89
CA GLN A 547 1.03 25.51 22.65
C GLN A 547 0.37 25.48 21.26
N CYS A 548 1.07 24.99 20.25
CA CYS A 548 0.60 24.95 18.86
C CYS A 548 0.07 23.58 18.42
N ALA A 549 -0.10 22.62 19.35
CA ALA A 549 -0.43 21.23 19.02
C ALA A 549 -1.73 21.14 18.22
N SER A 550 -1.62 20.64 16.99
CA SER A 550 -2.75 20.44 16.06
C SER A 550 -3.44 19.09 16.24
N LYS A 551 -2.75 18.11 16.83
CA LYS A 551 -3.26 16.77 17.13
C LYS A 551 -3.11 16.41 18.60
N ALA A 552 -4.05 15.64 19.13
CA ALA A 552 -4.03 15.21 20.53
C ALA A 552 -2.79 14.36 20.85
N GLU A 553 -2.35 13.52 19.91
CA GLU A 553 -1.20 12.63 20.05
C GLU A 553 0.10 13.37 20.39
N ILE A 554 0.33 14.54 19.77
CA ILE A 554 1.47 15.41 20.08
C ILE A 554 1.37 15.90 21.54
N GLY A 555 0.19 16.38 21.93
CA GLY A 555 -0.09 16.80 23.29
C GLY A 555 0.12 15.69 24.31
N ILE A 556 -0.31 14.47 23.99
CA ILE A 556 -0.18 13.29 24.86
C ILE A 556 1.30 13.00 25.10
N GLN A 557 2.11 12.88 24.04
CA GLN A 557 3.52 12.53 24.20
C GLN A 557 4.31 13.66 24.86
N GLY A 558 4.04 14.92 24.49
CA GLY A 558 4.71 16.07 25.10
C GLY A 558 4.36 16.22 26.58
N MET A 559 3.11 16.04 26.98
CA MET A 559 2.73 16.07 28.39
C MET A 559 3.31 14.89 29.17
N TYR A 560 3.42 13.69 28.59
CA TYR A 560 4.12 12.60 29.25
C TYR A 560 5.63 12.85 29.38
N ALA A 561 6.27 13.50 28.41
CA ALA A 561 7.65 13.94 28.54
C ALA A 561 7.79 14.95 29.69
N LEU A 562 6.93 15.97 29.78
CA LEU A 562 6.92 16.91 30.91
C LEU A 562 6.60 16.23 32.25
N CYS A 563 5.73 15.22 32.25
CA CYS A 563 5.42 14.41 33.43
C CYS A 563 6.67 13.70 33.97
N ASN A 564 7.50 13.13 33.08
CA ASN A 564 8.77 12.51 33.44
C ASN A 564 9.79 13.55 33.93
N VAL A 565 9.84 14.74 33.34
CA VAL A 565 10.70 15.83 33.83
C VAL A 565 10.25 16.30 35.23
N ALA A 566 8.94 16.43 35.45
CA ALA A 566 8.35 16.88 36.71
C ALA A 566 8.57 15.90 37.88
N SER A 567 8.94 14.65 37.63
CA SER A 567 9.34 13.71 38.68
C SER A 567 10.77 13.92 39.18
N GLY A 568 11.54 14.83 38.53
CA GLY A 568 12.90 15.17 38.89
C GLY A 568 13.05 16.09 40.12
N ASN A 569 14.18 16.78 40.20
CA ASN A 569 14.50 17.73 41.27
C ASN A 569 13.69 19.05 41.16
N GLU A 570 13.87 19.98 42.10
CA GLU A 570 13.13 21.25 42.10
C GLU A 570 13.41 22.12 40.88
N PHE A 571 14.63 22.09 40.33
CA PHE A 571 14.97 22.83 39.11
C PHE A 571 14.13 22.34 37.93
N HIS A 572 14.00 21.02 37.76
CA HIS A 572 13.16 20.45 36.71
C HIS A 572 11.68 20.81 36.88
N LYS A 573 11.16 20.78 38.12
CA LYS A 573 9.76 21.14 38.39
C LYS A 573 9.47 22.60 38.09
N GLU A 574 10.36 23.53 38.49
CA GLU A 574 10.19 24.94 38.15
C GLU A 574 10.33 25.20 36.65
N ALA A 575 11.22 24.50 35.95
CA ALA A 575 11.34 24.60 34.50
C ALA A 575 10.06 24.12 33.78
N VAL A 576 9.45 23.02 34.23
CA VAL A 576 8.14 22.59 33.73
C VAL A 576 7.05 23.63 34.04
N MET A 577 7.03 24.17 35.27
CA MET A 577 6.08 25.24 35.63
C MET A 577 6.19 26.44 34.68
N GLN A 578 7.40 26.93 34.41
CA GLN A 578 7.62 28.04 33.49
C GLN A 578 7.00 27.77 32.09
N LEU A 579 7.14 26.55 31.57
CA LEU A 579 6.52 26.18 30.29
C LEU A 579 4.99 26.20 30.33
N LEU A 580 4.38 25.69 31.41
CA LEU A 580 2.91 25.63 31.55
C LEU A 580 2.26 27.02 31.50
N PHE A 581 3.00 28.06 31.88
CA PHE A 581 2.54 29.46 31.87
C PHE A 581 3.11 30.32 30.75
N THR A 582 4.00 29.79 29.90
CA THR A 582 4.51 30.55 28.76
C THR A 582 3.36 30.76 27.76
N GLN A 583 3.00 32.02 27.47
CA GLN A 583 1.95 32.38 26.50
C GLN A 583 2.56 33.04 25.26
N MET A 584 2.12 32.61 24.06
CA MET A 584 2.38 33.30 22.80
C MET A 584 1.12 34.10 22.42
N GLY A 585 1.07 35.38 22.80
CA GLY A 585 0.01 36.34 22.42
C GLY A 585 -1.09 36.60 23.46
N ASP A 586 -1.77 37.74 23.32
CA ASP A 586 -2.60 38.40 24.35
C ASP A 586 -4.00 37.78 24.62
N LYS A 587 -4.43 36.70 23.95
CA LYS A 587 -5.86 36.27 23.99
C LYS A 587 -6.18 34.77 23.99
N ASN A 588 -5.23 33.86 24.14
CA ASN A 588 -5.56 32.41 24.15
C ASN A 588 -5.66 31.83 25.57
N GLN A 589 -6.75 31.10 25.83
CA GLN A 589 -6.90 30.20 26.97
C GLN A 589 -5.65 29.31 27.10
N SER A 590 -5.14 29.11 28.33
CA SER A 590 -3.97 28.27 28.58
C SER A 590 -4.14 26.89 27.92
N PHE A 591 -3.10 26.44 27.20
CA PHE A 591 -3.12 25.13 26.55
C PHE A 591 -3.34 24.00 27.56
N VAL A 592 -2.92 24.18 28.83
CA VAL A 592 -3.15 23.24 29.92
C VAL A 592 -4.65 23.10 30.20
N ILE A 593 -5.39 24.21 30.28
CA ILE A 593 -6.85 24.18 30.46
C ILE A 593 -7.52 23.53 29.25
N LYS A 594 -7.09 23.89 28.03
CA LYS A 594 -7.57 23.26 26.80
C LYS A 594 -7.37 21.74 26.82
N PHE A 595 -6.22 21.27 27.31
CA PHE A 595 -5.93 19.83 27.41
C PHE A 595 -6.74 19.13 28.49
N LEU A 596 -6.98 19.79 29.64
CA LEU A 596 -7.87 19.31 30.70
C LEU A 596 -9.35 19.26 30.24
N GLN A 597 -9.73 20.08 29.28
CA GLN A 597 -11.07 20.11 28.66
C GLN A 597 -11.18 19.20 27.43
N SER A 598 -10.13 18.45 27.09
CA SER A 598 -10.12 17.55 25.94
C SER A 598 -11.06 16.37 26.14
N ASN A 599 -11.66 15.90 25.04
CA ASN A 599 -12.41 14.64 25.04
C ASN A 599 -11.48 13.40 24.99
N ASP A 600 -10.18 13.58 24.74
CA ASP A 600 -9.20 12.48 24.79
C ASP A 600 -8.71 12.27 26.23
N SER A 601 -9.19 11.21 26.86
CA SER A 601 -8.87 10.85 28.24
C SER A 601 -7.37 10.62 28.49
N ARG A 602 -6.60 10.22 27.47
CA ARG A 602 -5.14 10.04 27.59
C ARG A 602 -4.44 11.39 27.71
N LEU A 603 -4.92 12.39 26.97
CA LEU A 603 -4.39 13.76 27.05
C LEU A 603 -4.70 14.37 28.41
N CYS A 604 -5.94 14.22 28.89
CA CYS A 604 -6.33 14.63 30.24
C CYS A 604 -5.47 13.93 31.30
N THR A 605 -5.29 12.61 31.17
CA THR A 605 -4.47 11.81 32.11
C THR A 605 -3.02 12.32 32.17
N ALA A 606 -2.36 12.49 31.02
CA ALA A 606 -0.99 12.99 30.97
C ALA A 606 -0.86 14.39 31.58
N THR A 607 -1.86 15.25 31.35
CA THR A 607 -1.90 16.62 31.87
C THR A 607 -2.06 16.65 33.39
N VAL A 608 -3.05 15.93 33.93
CA VAL A 608 -3.26 15.86 35.38
C VAL A 608 -2.09 15.17 36.09
N TRP A 609 -1.50 14.13 35.48
CA TRP A 609 -0.35 13.45 36.08
C TRP A 609 0.87 14.37 36.18
N THR A 610 1.12 15.19 35.16
CA THR A 610 2.16 16.23 35.25
C THR A 610 1.93 17.13 36.45
N ILE A 611 0.69 17.54 36.70
CA ILE A 611 0.32 18.38 37.84
C ILE A 611 0.54 17.64 39.17
N VAL A 612 0.15 16.37 39.28
CA VAL A 612 0.41 15.53 40.46
C VAL A 612 1.89 15.52 40.84
N ASN A 613 2.79 15.41 39.86
CA ASN A 613 4.24 15.41 40.10
C ASN A 613 4.75 16.78 40.56
N LEU A 614 4.17 17.88 40.05
CA LEU A 614 4.51 19.25 40.42
C LEU A 614 4.03 19.61 41.84
N THR A 615 2.88 19.08 42.27
CA THR A 615 2.24 19.39 43.56
C THR A 615 2.47 18.35 44.65
N CYS A 616 3.45 17.44 44.46
CA CYS A 616 3.77 16.40 45.44
C CYS A 616 4.16 16.99 46.81
N PRO A 617 3.50 16.61 47.94
CA PRO A 617 3.74 17.18 49.27
C PRO A 617 5.16 17.05 49.81
N SER A 618 5.91 16.04 49.36
CA SER A 618 7.31 15.86 49.75
C SER A 618 8.27 16.87 49.13
N SER A 619 7.80 17.70 48.20
CA SER A 619 8.61 18.62 47.41
C SER A 619 8.55 20.04 48.02
N PRO A 620 9.70 20.65 48.40
CA PRO A 620 9.72 21.93 49.13
C PRO A 620 9.00 23.08 48.42
N GLY A 621 9.07 23.16 47.08
CA GLY A 621 8.40 24.21 46.30
C GLY A 621 6.92 23.95 45.99
N ALA A 622 6.34 22.83 46.43
CA ALA A 622 4.98 22.44 46.07
C ALA A 622 3.89 23.45 46.48
N PRO A 623 3.91 24.08 47.68
CA PRO A 623 2.91 25.09 48.04
C PRO A 623 2.88 26.27 47.06
N GLY A 624 4.05 26.84 46.75
CA GLY A 624 4.16 27.96 45.82
C GLY A 624 3.76 27.59 44.39
N ARG A 625 4.03 26.36 43.97
CA ARG A 625 3.57 25.87 42.65
C ARG A 625 2.05 25.69 42.60
N LEU A 626 1.45 25.16 43.66
CA LEU A 626 0.01 24.99 43.77
C LEU A 626 -0.72 26.34 43.74
N GLU A 627 -0.17 27.36 44.41
CA GLU A 627 -0.71 28.73 44.38
C GLU A 627 -0.69 29.31 42.95
N LYS A 628 0.42 29.16 42.21
CA LYS A 628 0.51 29.57 40.80
C LYS A 628 -0.54 28.85 39.92
N LEU A 629 -0.70 27.53 40.09
CA LEU A 629 -1.70 26.74 39.35
C LEU A 629 -3.14 27.18 39.68
N ARG A 630 -3.40 27.59 40.93
CA ARG A 630 -4.68 28.13 41.35
C ARG A 630 -4.96 29.48 40.73
N ASN A 631 -4.00 30.40 40.79
CA ASN A 631 -4.12 31.75 40.24
C ASN A 631 -4.37 31.72 38.72
N ALA A 632 -3.89 30.67 38.03
CA ALA A 632 -4.15 30.43 36.62
C ALA A 632 -5.46 29.69 36.31
N GLY A 633 -6.30 29.38 37.31
CA GLY A 633 -7.58 28.68 37.13
C GLY A 633 -7.47 27.17 36.86
N ILE A 634 -6.27 26.59 36.82
CA ILE A 634 -6.05 25.17 36.52
C ILE A 634 -6.64 24.29 37.63
N VAL A 635 -6.45 24.66 38.90
CA VAL A 635 -7.02 23.91 40.04
C VAL A 635 -8.55 23.94 40.02
N SER A 636 -9.17 25.05 39.60
CA SER A 636 -10.63 25.14 39.45
C SER A 636 -11.12 24.20 38.35
N GLN A 637 -10.44 24.15 37.20
CA GLN A 637 -10.75 23.19 36.14
C GLN A 637 -10.62 21.74 36.64
N ILE A 638 -9.58 21.41 37.42
CA ILE A 638 -9.40 20.08 38.01
C ILE A 638 -10.56 19.71 38.95
N LYS A 639 -11.08 20.66 39.76
CA LYS A 639 -12.25 20.42 40.62
C LYS A 639 -13.49 20.00 39.80
N ASN A 640 -13.68 20.58 38.61
CA ASN A 640 -14.77 20.21 37.71
C ASN A 640 -14.64 18.79 37.13
N MET A 641 -13.45 18.20 37.20
CA MET A 641 -13.14 16.86 36.66
C MET A 641 -13.22 15.74 37.70
N VAL A 642 -13.69 16.02 38.94
CA VAL A 642 -13.75 15.01 40.03
C VAL A 642 -14.62 13.78 39.71
N ASN A 643 -15.56 13.96 38.77
CA ASN A 643 -16.48 12.94 38.28
C ASN A 643 -16.20 12.55 36.83
N ASP A 644 -14.98 12.76 36.34
CA ASP A 644 -14.57 12.35 34.99
C ASP A 644 -14.89 10.86 34.74
N PRO A 645 -15.43 10.49 33.57
CA PRO A 645 -15.77 9.10 33.25
C PRO A 645 -14.53 8.20 33.16
N CYS A 646 -13.35 8.74 32.86
CA CYS A 646 -12.11 7.98 32.84
C CYS A 646 -11.56 7.79 34.25
N VAL A 647 -11.42 6.53 34.68
CA VAL A 647 -10.91 6.16 36.00
C VAL A 647 -9.50 6.71 36.25
N ASP A 648 -8.63 6.68 35.25
CA ASP A 648 -7.25 7.19 35.35
C ASP A 648 -7.19 8.70 35.59
N VAL A 649 -8.06 9.45 34.93
CA VAL A 649 -8.21 10.90 35.11
C VAL A 649 -8.76 11.16 36.51
N LYS A 650 -9.88 10.52 36.86
CA LYS A 650 -10.56 10.66 38.15
C LYS A 650 -9.63 10.38 39.33
N LEU A 651 -8.84 9.31 39.27
CA LEU A 651 -7.88 8.95 40.31
C LEU A 651 -6.86 10.07 40.51
N ARG A 652 -6.25 10.56 39.42
CA ARG A 652 -5.22 11.60 39.48
C ARG A 652 -5.78 12.96 39.89
N VAL A 653 -6.99 13.30 39.46
CA VAL A 653 -7.71 14.50 39.91
C VAL A 653 -7.87 14.48 41.43
N ARG A 654 -8.34 13.36 41.98
CA ARG A 654 -8.46 13.19 43.43
C ARG A 654 -7.11 13.28 44.13
N THR A 655 -6.04 12.76 43.52
CA THR A 655 -4.67 12.92 44.05
C THR A 655 -4.29 14.40 44.13
N VAL A 656 -4.45 15.19 43.06
CA VAL A 656 -4.13 16.64 43.10
C VAL A 656 -4.94 17.36 44.17
N LEU A 657 -6.24 17.09 44.29
CA LEU A 657 -7.09 17.70 45.31
C LEU A 657 -6.67 17.28 46.73
N GLY A 658 -6.31 16.01 46.92
CA GLY A 658 -5.73 15.49 48.16
C GLY A 658 -4.44 16.20 48.56
N GLN A 659 -3.54 16.42 47.59
CA GLN A 659 -2.31 17.17 47.81
C GLN A 659 -2.59 18.63 48.17
N SER A 660 -3.60 19.27 47.57
CA SER A 660 -4.01 20.64 47.92
C SER A 660 -4.46 20.76 49.38
N MET A 661 -5.22 19.79 49.89
CA MET A 661 -5.69 19.79 51.27
C MET A 661 -4.54 19.66 52.29
N ALA A 662 -3.45 18.98 51.92
CA ALA A 662 -2.26 18.84 52.78
C ALA A 662 -1.55 20.19 53.04
N PHE A 663 -1.84 21.23 52.26
CA PHE A 663 -1.28 22.57 52.40
C PHE A 663 -2.24 23.60 53.02
N GLY A 664 -3.36 23.15 53.60
CA GLY A 664 -4.26 24.02 54.37
C GLY A 664 -5.44 24.60 53.60
N ASP A 665 -5.80 24.03 52.44
CA ASP A 665 -7.00 24.43 51.70
C ASP A 665 -8.23 23.61 52.11
N ASN A 666 -9.22 24.29 52.71
CA ASN A 666 -10.61 23.82 52.79
C ASN A 666 -11.38 24.19 51.52
#